data_AF-A0A3D3TGM6-F1
#
_entry.id   AF-A0A3D3TGM6-F1
#
_cell.length_a   1.000
_cell.length_b   1.000
_cell.length_c   1.000
_cell.angle_alpha   90.00
_cell.angle_beta   90.00
_cell.angle_gamma   90.00
#
_symmetry.space_group_name_H-M   'P 1'
#
loop_
_entity.id
_entity.type
_entity.pdbx_description
1 polymer ?
#
loop_
_entity_poly.entity_id
_entity_poly.type
_entity_poly.pdbx_seq_one_letter_code
_entity_poly.pdbx_strand_id
1 'polypeptide(L)'
;MKKIHTYFKVICLVMIVLAGASCSQDDYDEIGRQEEGTLLKMSVSFGPQLRLAELPDGNAMAEDNIGGIDYGLKNVGLYVYYTDDYNRGDLSKPYIRNQECTVLNDELQVVIGPNDNPLDKNIFIYDRMTIVAFYPYNSTMSDPANYFTTKADEEMYPITRNDYSQQYYIPYRAQVETNPAIAYYTQLSFYPKHTYKVEVVVVSDDEGAFPTGDIKILPAKDSLNNPDIINDGRRAVWFDRLVNKPNGGGGSNVQQYIAYFWTHEGNRNEIQKGDILLQSDNLTLIASRDVSVVEQQVYRYGYNLSNGEIFIPTSSNLINDAPSLQALNGSVGDSYQVCDIDLTSQSPWTPINMAGGRFDGGGHRITGLNVNTTENVAGLFGTVQGNSTVCNVNLINPQITVNNTTDDKVYAGGLAGRLNTVLSDEEKNRLIANLPPNLSPVVREAIIRELLANISSSESNTVGSRVENPTIVVNGNNPDVGSIVGAAGDKDDEGTYKSRIWDTYALGGSITVNAGNTANNTNANVGGFVGLNNGYITRSYTTTDQINVQAPGGSGQPDVDKYTGFANMGNLFTPAEGGDIIDSFSSLADGNGGVRQFADAWPSGWVTYQGIWPVYTIGWLSNPANSFWYDTGGAPGNYPVLQWQRR
;
A
#
# COMPACT_ATOMS: atom_id res chain seq x y z
N MET A 1 12.54 -24.90 -70.29
CA MET A 1 12.90 -26.11 -69.51
C MET A 1 14.27 -26.04 -68.82
N LYS A 2 15.40 -25.69 -69.47
CA LYS A 2 16.74 -25.72 -68.82
C LYS A 2 16.90 -24.93 -67.50
N LYS A 3 16.18 -23.82 -67.27
CA LYS A 3 16.25 -23.05 -66.00
C LYS A 3 15.55 -23.72 -64.80
N ILE A 4 14.51 -24.53 -65.02
CA ILE A 4 13.76 -25.20 -63.93
C ILE A 4 14.60 -26.33 -63.30
N HIS A 5 15.39 -27.03 -64.12
CA HIS A 5 16.20 -28.16 -63.68
C HIS A 5 17.42 -27.73 -62.83
N THR A 6 17.86 -26.47 -62.93
CA THR A 6 18.93 -25.92 -62.08
C THR A 6 18.42 -25.59 -60.68
N TYR A 7 17.24 -24.96 -60.56
CA TYR A 7 16.66 -24.62 -59.26
C TYR A 7 16.33 -25.86 -58.41
N PHE A 8 15.81 -26.92 -59.03
CA PHE A 8 15.51 -28.16 -58.30
C PHE A 8 16.76 -28.83 -57.69
N LYS A 9 17.91 -28.76 -58.38
CA LYS A 9 19.18 -29.29 -57.84
C LYS A 9 19.72 -28.48 -56.67
N VAL A 10 19.55 -27.15 -56.69
CA VAL A 10 19.97 -26.29 -55.57
C VAL A 10 19.10 -26.53 -54.34
N ILE A 11 17.78 -26.63 -54.50
CA ILE A 11 16.84 -26.85 -53.39
C ILE A 11 17.06 -28.23 -52.75
N CYS A 12 17.26 -29.29 -53.53
CA CYS A 12 17.57 -30.61 -52.98
C CYS A 12 18.93 -30.65 -52.26
N LEU A 13 19.93 -29.89 -52.72
CA LEU A 13 21.23 -29.81 -52.04
C LEU A 13 21.11 -29.10 -50.67
N VAL A 14 20.36 -28.00 -50.61
CA VAL A 14 20.12 -27.25 -49.36
C VAL A 14 19.30 -28.08 -48.35
N MET A 15 18.29 -28.82 -48.82
CA MET A 15 17.49 -29.72 -47.96
C MET A 15 18.31 -30.89 -47.38
N ILE A 16 19.30 -31.41 -48.12
CA ILE A 16 20.20 -32.47 -47.63
C ILE A 16 21.19 -31.92 -46.60
N VAL A 17 21.67 -30.67 -46.77
CA VAL A 17 22.53 -30.01 -45.76
C VAL A 17 21.74 -29.71 -44.48
N LEU A 18 20.47 -29.29 -44.57
CA LEU A 18 19.61 -29.04 -43.40
C LEU A 18 19.21 -30.33 -42.66
N ALA A 19 19.05 -31.46 -43.36
CA ALA A 19 18.77 -32.75 -42.73
C ALA A 19 20.02 -33.43 -42.12
N GLY A 20 21.23 -33.02 -42.52
CA GLY A 20 22.49 -33.51 -41.95
C GLY A 20 22.93 -32.81 -40.66
N ALA A 21 22.26 -31.73 -40.26
CA ALA A 21 22.55 -30.98 -39.04
C ALA A 21 21.80 -31.52 -37.79
N SER A 22 21.00 -32.58 -37.93
CA SER A 22 20.54 -33.39 -36.80
C SER A 22 21.47 -34.59 -36.62
N CYS A 23 22.02 -34.75 -35.40
CA CYS A 23 23.01 -35.75 -34.98
C CYS A 23 24.48 -35.44 -35.31
N SER A 24 25.08 -34.55 -34.51
CA SER A 24 26.42 -34.77 -33.98
C SER A 24 26.37 -34.69 -32.45
N GLN A 25 26.46 -35.84 -31.81
CA GLN A 25 26.74 -35.97 -30.38
C GLN A 25 28.26 -36.01 -30.27
N ASP A 26 28.89 -34.87 -30.00
CA ASP A 26 30.34 -34.75 -29.84
C ASP A 26 30.69 -34.08 -28.51
N ASP A 27 31.83 -34.51 -27.98
CA ASP A 27 32.27 -34.41 -26.59
C ASP A 27 32.52 -32.99 -26.05
N TYR A 28 32.63 -32.93 -24.72
CA TYR A 28 33.24 -31.82 -23.99
C TYR A 28 34.67 -31.56 -24.47
N ASP A 29 34.92 -30.36 -24.99
CA ASP A 29 36.24 -29.72 -24.98
C ASP A 29 36.10 -28.19 -24.98
N GLU A 30 37.10 -27.49 -24.44
CA GLU A 30 37.09 -26.04 -24.22
C GLU A 30 37.08 -25.25 -25.55
N ILE A 31 35.93 -24.65 -25.93
CA ILE A 31 35.84 -23.81 -27.14
C ILE A 31 35.16 -22.46 -26.86
N GLY A 32 35.98 -21.40 -26.97
CA GLY A 32 35.68 -20.03 -27.41
C GLY A 32 34.32 -19.38 -27.13
N ARG A 33 34.35 -18.23 -26.43
CA ARG A 33 33.25 -17.23 -26.42
C ARG A 33 32.75 -16.96 -27.85
N GLN A 34 31.51 -17.31 -28.16
CA GLN A 34 30.84 -16.90 -29.41
C GLN A 34 30.04 -15.60 -29.20
N GLU A 35 29.98 -14.75 -30.23
CA GLU A 35 29.78 -13.30 -30.08
C GLU A 35 28.32 -12.79 -30.06
N GLU A 36 27.31 -13.67 -29.93
CA GLU A 36 25.88 -13.27 -30.03
C GLU A 36 25.05 -13.53 -28.74
N GLY A 37 25.66 -13.38 -27.57
CA GLY A 37 24.94 -13.36 -26.29
C GLY A 37 24.43 -11.97 -25.93
N THR A 38 23.22 -11.86 -25.35
CA THR A 38 22.77 -10.57 -24.81
C THR A 38 23.22 -10.43 -23.36
N LEU A 39 23.87 -9.30 -23.03
CA LEU A 39 24.29 -8.98 -21.67
C LEU A 39 23.06 -8.89 -20.74
N LEU A 40 23.04 -9.74 -19.72
CA LEU A 40 22.04 -9.72 -18.67
C LEU A 40 22.39 -8.65 -17.63
N LYS A 41 21.48 -7.70 -17.43
CA LYS A 41 21.51 -6.71 -16.35
C LYS A 41 20.37 -6.98 -15.38
N MET A 42 20.74 -7.23 -14.14
CA MET A 42 19.80 -7.55 -13.05
C MET A 42 19.72 -6.37 -12.09
N SER A 43 18.57 -5.73 -12.03
CA SER A 43 18.24 -4.78 -10.96
C SER A 43 17.55 -5.53 -9.83
N VAL A 44 17.91 -5.21 -8.60
CA VAL A 44 17.30 -5.77 -7.40
C VAL A 44 16.14 -4.90 -6.97
N SER A 45 15.03 -5.53 -6.61
CA SER A 45 13.91 -4.92 -5.90
C SER A 45 13.48 -5.84 -4.76
N PHE A 46 12.66 -5.31 -3.87
CA PHE A 46 12.11 -6.05 -2.76
C PHE A 46 10.59 -6.02 -2.87
N GLY A 47 9.94 -7.06 -2.35
CA GLY A 47 8.50 -7.00 -2.10
C GLY A 47 8.13 -5.82 -1.17
N PRO A 48 6.83 -5.51 -1.04
CA PRO A 48 6.35 -4.35 -0.30
C PRO A 48 6.94 -4.26 1.11
N GLN A 49 7.61 -3.14 1.39
CA GLN A 49 8.45 -2.99 2.59
C GLN A 49 7.64 -2.98 3.88
N LEU A 50 7.91 -3.93 4.78
CA LEU A 50 7.29 -3.96 6.11
C LEU A 50 8.31 -4.19 7.25
N ARG A 51 9.47 -3.53 7.17
CA ARG A 51 10.42 -3.15 8.27
C ARG A 51 11.27 -4.25 8.94
N LEU A 52 12.51 -3.85 9.29
CA LEU A 52 13.55 -4.47 10.15
C LEU A 52 13.58 -5.99 10.37
N ALA A 53 14.80 -6.53 10.27
CA ALA A 53 15.15 -7.91 9.86
C ALA A 53 14.87 -8.20 8.39
N GLU A 54 13.97 -7.45 7.76
CA GLU A 54 13.96 -7.24 6.32
C GLU A 54 14.99 -6.17 5.91
N LEU A 55 15.66 -6.41 4.79
CA LEU A 55 16.68 -5.53 4.22
C LEU A 55 16.01 -4.23 3.72
N PRO A 56 16.37 -3.04 4.25
CA PRO A 56 15.67 -1.78 3.94
C PRO A 56 15.79 -1.33 2.48
N ASP A 57 16.80 -1.79 1.75
CA ASP A 57 16.98 -1.64 0.31
C ASP A 57 17.99 -2.67 -0.22
N GLY A 58 18.37 -2.58 -1.50
CA GLY A 58 19.34 -3.50 -2.12
C GLY A 58 20.74 -3.42 -1.52
N ASN A 59 21.15 -2.24 -1.09
CA ASN A 59 22.49 -1.96 -0.60
C ASN A 59 22.67 -2.53 0.82
N ALA A 60 21.60 -2.64 1.60
CA ALA A 60 21.63 -3.33 2.89
C ALA A 60 21.98 -4.84 2.78
N MET A 61 21.78 -5.50 1.63
CA MET A 61 22.31 -6.86 1.39
C MET A 61 23.85 -6.92 1.44
N ALA A 62 24.50 -5.76 1.23
CA ALA A 62 25.93 -5.58 1.13
C ALA A 62 26.53 -4.80 2.30
N GLU A 63 25.73 -4.33 3.25
CA GLU A 63 26.22 -3.75 4.50
C GLU A 63 26.59 -4.87 5.49
N ASP A 64 27.76 -4.78 6.13
CA ASP A 64 28.09 -5.70 7.25
C ASP A 64 27.11 -5.48 8.41
N ASN A 65 26.73 -4.23 8.66
CA ASN A 65 26.16 -3.76 9.92
C ASN A 65 24.78 -3.13 9.74
N ILE A 66 23.72 -3.86 10.07
CA ILE A 66 22.35 -3.32 10.12
C ILE A 66 21.94 -3.17 11.59
N GLY A 67 21.73 -1.93 12.03
CA GLY A 67 21.25 -1.64 13.39
C GLY A 67 22.27 -1.90 14.52
N GLY A 68 23.57 -1.95 14.21
CA GLY A 68 24.65 -2.15 15.17
C GLY A 68 25.25 -3.56 15.19
N ILE A 69 24.66 -4.53 14.47
CA ILE A 69 25.09 -5.93 14.48
C ILE A 69 25.75 -6.28 13.16
N ASP A 70 26.98 -6.82 13.22
CA ASP A 70 27.70 -7.36 12.06
C ASP A 70 27.26 -8.80 11.79
N TYR A 71 26.66 -9.04 10.63
CA TYR A 71 26.19 -10.37 10.24
C TYR A 71 27.19 -11.17 9.40
N GLY A 72 28.22 -10.54 8.83
CA GLY A 72 29.23 -11.19 7.98
C GLY A 72 28.68 -11.93 6.74
N LEU A 73 27.40 -11.71 6.40
CA LEU A 73 26.66 -12.45 5.37
C LEU A 73 26.24 -11.52 4.24
N LYS A 74 27.25 -11.11 3.50
CA LYS A 74 27.12 -10.44 2.21
C LYS A 74 26.86 -11.48 1.12
N ASN A 75 26.40 -10.98 -0.01
CA ASN A 75 26.27 -11.69 -1.28
C ASN A 75 25.06 -12.65 -1.36
N VAL A 76 24.76 -13.02 -2.60
CA VAL A 76 23.58 -13.73 -3.10
C VAL A 76 24.06 -14.92 -3.93
N GLY A 77 23.44 -16.08 -3.76
CA GLY A 77 23.65 -17.24 -4.64
C GLY A 77 22.72 -17.17 -5.85
N LEU A 78 23.28 -16.98 -7.05
CA LEU A 78 22.54 -16.86 -8.30
C LEU A 78 22.50 -18.19 -9.07
N TYR A 79 21.30 -18.56 -9.53
CA TYR A 79 21.05 -19.68 -10.42
C TYR A 79 20.36 -19.19 -11.68
N VAL A 80 20.73 -19.76 -12.82
CA VAL A 80 20.06 -19.51 -14.11
C VAL A 80 19.79 -20.86 -14.76
N TYR A 81 18.54 -21.07 -15.20
CA TYR A 81 18.07 -22.28 -15.87
C TYR A 81 17.45 -21.92 -17.22
N TYR A 82 17.43 -22.84 -18.18
CA TYR A 82 16.50 -22.72 -19.30
C TYR A 82 15.06 -22.81 -18.78
N THR A 83 14.18 -21.90 -19.22
CA THR A 83 12.81 -21.81 -18.71
C THR A 83 12.01 -23.11 -18.92
N ASP A 84 12.26 -23.83 -20.01
CA ASP A 84 11.58 -25.10 -20.30
C ASP A 84 12.06 -26.26 -19.41
N ASP A 85 13.29 -26.23 -18.89
CA ASP A 85 13.80 -27.19 -17.89
C ASP A 85 13.22 -26.88 -16.51
N TYR A 86 13.30 -25.60 -16.12
CA TYR A 86 12.72 -25.10 -14.87
C TYR A 86 11.22 -25.38 -14.80
N ASN A 87 10.45 -25.17 -15.88
CA ASN A 87 9.01 -25.44 -15.90
C ASN A 87 8.66 -26.93 -15.84
N ARG A 88 9.55 -27.82 -16.30
CA ARG A 88 9.44 -29.28 -16.09
C ARG A 88 9.87 -29.73 -14.69
N GLY A 89 10.53 -28.86 -13.93
CA GLY A 89 11.03 -29.16 -12.58
C GLY A 89 12.35 -29.94 -12.56
N ASP A 90 13.06 -30.04 -13.68
CA ASP A 90 14.43 -30.58 -13.75
C ASP A 90 15.42 -29.44 -13.48
N LEU A 91 15.93 -29.37 -12.26
CA LEU A 91 16.94 -28.39 -11.85
C LEU A 91 18.37 -28.95 -11.92
N SER A 92 18.55 -30.18 -12.41
CA SER A 92 19.86 -30.84 -12.42
C SER A 92 20.90 -30.14 -13.30
N LYS A 93 20.45 -29.37 -14.30
CA LYS A 93 21.26 -28.69 -15.33
C LYS A 93 21.03 -27.17 -15.38
N PRO A 94 21.42 -26.41 -14.35
CA PRO A 94 21.50 -24.97 -14.46
C PRO A 94 22.55 -24.56 -15.49
N TYR A 95 22.24 -23.49 -16.22
CA TYR A 95 23.19 -22.74 -17.05
C TYR A 95 24.23 -22.00 -16.18
N ILE A 96 23.81 -21.47 -15.03
CA ILE A 96 24.69 -20.90 -13.99
C ILE A 96 24.27 -21.48 -12.64
N ARG A 97 25.21 -22.02 -11.87
CA ARG A 97 24.95 -22.66 -10.57
C ARG A 97 25.59 -21.88 -9.43
N ASN A 98 24.78 -21.49 -8.43
CA ASN A 98 25.22 -20.89 -7.17
C ASN A 98 26.29 -19.78 -7.32
N GLN A 99 26.19 -18.96 -8.37
CA GLN A 99 27.17 -17.93 -8.64
C GLN A 99 27.09 -16.86 -7.54
N GLU A 100 28.21 -16.61 -6.88
CA GLU A 100 28.30 -15.57 -5.87
C GLU A 100 28.18 -14.18 -6.52
N CYS A 101 27.19 -13.41 -6.08
CA CYS A 101 26.90 -12.05 -6.55
C CYS A 101 26.71 -11.10 -5.37
N THR A 102 27.18 -9.87 -5.48
CA THR A 102 26.93 -8.79 -4.50
C THR A 102 25.92 -7.79 -5.05
N VAL A 103 25.31 -6.97 -4.19
CA VAL A 103 24.41 -5.89 -4.61
C VAL A 103 25.11 -4.55 -4.45
N LEU A 104 25.15 -3.74 -5.51
CA LEU A 104 25.80 -2.44 -5.50
C LEU A 104 25.01 -1.44 -6.34
N ASN A 105 24.50 -0.38 -5.72
CA ASN A 105 23.61 0.61 -6.35
C ASN A 105 22.37 -0.05 -6.97
N ASP A 106 21.75 -0.96 -6.22
CA ASP A 106 20.58 -1.75 -6.62
C ASP A 106 20.76 -2.62 -7.89
N GLU A 107 22.00 -2.83 -8.37
CA GLU A 107 22.33 -3.84 -9.39
C GLU A 107 22.99 -5.07 -8.76
N LEU A 108 22.60 -6.26 -9.21
CA LEU A 108 23.23 -7.53 -8.82
C LEU A 108 24.46 -7.79 -9.71
N GLN A 109 25.64 -7.83 -9.10
CA GLN A 109 26.94 -7.95 -9.78
C GLN A 109 27.67 -9.21 -9.32
N VAL A 110 28.21 -9.99 -10.25
CA VAL A 110 29.05 -11.17 -9.94
C VAL A 110 30.28 -10.73 -9.14
N VAL A 111 30.57 -11.44 -8.04
CA VAL A 111 31.78 -11.26 -7.25
C VAL A 111 32.95 -11.88 -8.01
N ILE A 112 33.99 -11.08 -8.27
CA ILE A 112 35.22 -11.51 -8.94
C ILE A 112 36.42 -11.25 -8.02
N GLY A 113 37.44 -12.11 -8.12
CA GLY A 113 38.70 -11.97 -7.39
C GLY A 113 39.54 -10.78 -7.89
N PRO A 114 40.50 -10.29 -7.08
CA PRO A 114 41.31 -9.11 -7.40
C PRO A 114 42.24 -9.29 -8.61
N ASN A 115 42.38 -10.50 -9.14
CA ASN A 115 43.21 -10.84 -10.30
C ASN A 115 42.40 -11.35 -11.50
N ASP A 116 41.07 -11.43 -11.37
CA ASP A 116 40.21 -12.00 -12.41
C ASP A 116 39.95 -10.97 -13.52
N ASN A 117 39.51 -11.43 -14.70
CA ASN A 117 39.25 -10.51 -15.80
C ASN A 117 37.99 -9.67 -15.48
N PRO A 118 38.03 -8.32 -15.55
CA PRO A 118 36.86 -7.47 -15.29
C PRO A 118 35.66 -7.70 -16.22
N LEU A 119 35.82 -8.50 -17.29
CA LEU A 119 34.74 -8.96 -18.16
C LEU A 119 34.00 -10.19 -17.62
N ASP A 120 34.57 -10.94 -16.69
CA ASP A 120 33.99 -12.19 -16.18
C ASP A 120 32.80 -11.94 -15.23
N LYS A 121 32.60 -10.67 -14.83
CA LYS A 121 31.39 -10.22 -14.14
C LYS A 121 30.13 -10.20 -15.04
N ASN A 122 30.32 -10.29 -16.36
CA ASN A 122 29.22 -10.17 -17.33
C ASN A 122 28.58 -11.53 -17.59
N ILE A 123 27.30 -11.66 -17.23
CA ILE A 123 26.49 -12.82 -17.60
C ILE A 123 25.82 -12.53 -18.95
N PHE A 124 25.90 -13.51 -19.87
CA PHE A 124 25.22 -13.45 -21.16
C PHE A 124 24.14 -14.52 -21.23
N ILE A 125 22.97 -14.18 -21.76
CA ILE A 125 21.87 -15.12 -22.03
C ILE A 125 21.56 -15.17 -23.53
N TYR A 126 21.09 -16.35 -23.97
CA TYR A 126 20.91 -16.71 -25.38
C TYR A 126 19.47 -17.14 -25.72
N ASP A 127 18.64 -17.42 -24.71
CA ASP A 127 17.26 -17.90 -24.86
C ASP A 127 16.41 -17.44 -23.65
N ARG A 128 15.16 -17.91 -23.55
CA ARG A 128 14.29 -17.75 -22.39
C ARG A 128 14.88 -18.50 -21.19
N MET A 129 15.28 -17.73 -20.18
CA MET A 129 15.92 -18.23 -18.96
C MET A 129 15.05 -17.90 -17.75
N THR A 130 14.97 -18.83 -16.80
CA THR A 130 14.47 -18.56 -15.46
C THR A 130 15.65 -18.31 -14.54
N ILE A 131 15.71 -17.12 -13.96
CA ILE A 131 16.68 -16.77 -12.93
C ILE A 131 16.06 -17.04 -11.57
N VAL A 132 16.81 -17.68 -10.68
CA VAL A 132 16.47 -17.84 -9.27
C VAL A 132 17.66 -17.33 -8.45
N ALA A 133 17.40 -16.56 -7.40
CA ALA A 133 18.45 -16.03 -6.53
C ALA A 133 18.09 -16.22 -5.06
N PHE A 134 19.09 -16.53 -4.24
CA PHE A 134 18.93 -16.78 -2.81
C PHE A 134 19.85 -15.87 -2.00
N TYR A 135 19.33 -15.27 -0.93
CA TYR A 135 20.12 -14.50 0.02
C TYR A 135 19.97 -15.09 1.44
N PRO A 136 21.05 -15.18 2.23
CA PRO A 136 22.44 -14.89 1.86
C PRO A 136 23.04 -16.01 1.02
N TYR A 137 24.14 -15.71 0.32
CA TYR A 137 24.92 -16.70 -0.40
C TYR A 137 25.38 -17.84 0.52
N ASN A 138 25.16 -19.07 0.08
CA ASN A 138 25.65 -20.26 0.76
C ASN A 138 26.62 -21.04 -0.15
N SER A 139 27.91 -20.98 0.19
CA SER A 139 28.98 -21.66 -0.54
C SER A 139 28.92 -23.19 -0.47
N THR A 140 28.21 -23.79 0.50
CA THR A 140 28.03 -25.26 0.57
C THR A 140 27.21 -25.80 -0.60
N MET A 141 26.43 -24.95 -1.27
CA MET A 141 25.62 -25.31 -2.44
C MET A 141 26.43 -25.43 -3.75
N SER A 142 27.74 -25.18 -3.67
CA SER A 142 28.70 -25.48 -4.73
C SER A 142 29.23 -26.94 -4.65
N ASP A 143 28.89 -27.70 -3.60
CA ASP A 143 29.15 -29.15 -3.51
C ASP A 143 28.08 -29.96 -4.27
N PRO A 144 28.45 -30.88 -5.18
CA PRO A 144 27.52 -31.78 -5.87
C PRO A 144 26.54 -32.54 -4.98
N ALA A 145 26.89 -32.82 -3.73
CA ALA A 145 25.99 -33.49 -2.77
C ALA A 145 24.76 -32.63 -2.39
N ASN A 146 24.86 -31.31 -2.54
CA ASN A 146 23.84 -30.33 -2.19
C ASN A 146 23.17 -29.71 -3.44
N TYR A 147 23.42 -30.25 -4.64
CA TYR A 147 22.86 -29.68 -5.87
C TYR A 147 21.34 -29.85 -5.93
N PHE A 148 20.67 -28.74 -6.28
CA PHE A 148 19.27 -28.80 -6.72
C PHE A 148 19.12 -29.72 -7.94
N THR A 149 18.11 -30.56 -7.86
CA THR A 149 17.63 -31.50 -8.87
C THR A 149 16.13 -31.32 -9.12
N THR A 150 15.37 -30.93 -8.10
CA THR A 150 13.93 -30.63 -8.17
C THR A 150 13.61 -29.26 -7.55
N LYS A 151 12.41 -28.73 -7.81
CA LYS A 151 11.93 -27.48 -7.18
C LYS A 151 11.77 -27.55 -5.67
N ALA A 152 11.55 -28.74 -5.08
CA ALA A 152 11.45 -28.88 -3.63
C ALA A 152 12.82 -28.62 -2.98
N ASP A 153 13.91 -28.97 -3.66
CA ASP A 153 15.26 -28.79 -3.18
C ASP A 153 15.57 -27.29 -2.96
N GLU A 154 14.96 -26.39 -3.75
CA GLU A 154 15.08 -24.93 -3.57
C GLU A 154 14.46 -24.41 -2.27
N GLU A 155 13.48 -25.14 -1.71
CA GLU A 155 12.89 -24.84 -0.40
C GLU A 155 13.84 -25.27 0.73
N MET A 156 14.84 -26.10 0.42
CA MET A 156 15.90 -26.57 1.32
C MET A 156 17.22 -25.79 1.16
N TYR A 157 17.27 -24.65 0.44
CA TYR A 157 18.51 -23.86 0.30
C TYR A 157 19.09 -23.56 1.71
N PRO A 158 20.31 -24.02 2.05
CA PRO A 158 20.56 -24.37 3.43
C PRO A 158 20.68 -23.14 4.30
N ILE A 159 19.79 -23.08 5.28
CA ILE A 159 19.90 -22.18 6.43
C ILE A 159 21.20 -22.54 7.15
N THR A 160 22.15 -21.60 7.21
CA THR A 160 23.59 -21.92 7.36
C THR A 160 24.00 -22.42 8.75
N ARG A 161 23.07 -22.60 9.70
CA ARG A 161 23.34 -23.16 11.02
C ARG A 161 22.24 -24.11 11.47
N ASN A 162 22.64 -25.32 11.86
CA ASN A 162 21.79 -26.27 12.60
C ASN A 162 21.39 -25.76 13.99
N ASP A 163 22.07 -24.72 14.48
CA ASP A 163 21.74 -23.97 15.69
C ASP A 163 21.09 -22.62 15.32
N TYR A 164 19.76 -22.62 15.27
CA TYR A 164 18.94 -21.46 14.95
C TYR A 164 19.08 -20.30 15.94
N SER A 165 19.60 -20.53 17.15
CA SER A 165 19.86 -19.45 18.13
C SER A 165 21.01 -18.52 17.71
N GLN A 166 21.77 -18.91 16.68
CA GLN A 166 22.89 -18.17 16.12
C GLN A 166 22.62 -17.67 14.69
N GLN A 167 21.41 -17.85 14.16
CA GLN A 167 21.02 -17.28 12.88
C GLN A 167 20.42 -15.90 13.13
N TYR A 168 20.98 -14.86 12.50
CA TYR A 168 20.54 -13.46 12.68
C TYR A 168 20.16 -12.73 11.37
N TYR A 169 20.02 -13.46 10.25
CA TYR A 169 19.43 -13.02 8.97
C TYR A 169 18.16 -13.82 8.56
N ILE A 170 17.20 -13.18 7.87
CA ILE A 170 16.06 -13.85 7.22
C ILE A 170 16.51 -14.39 5.84
N PRO A 171 16.18 -15.64 5.46
CA PRO A 171 16.44 -16.15 4.11
C PRO A 171 15.45 -15.58 3.09
N TYR A 172 15.96 -15.07 1.97
CA TYR A 172 15.17 -14.54 0.85
C TYR A 172 15.37 -15.35 -0.43
N ARG A 173 14.32 -15.40 -1.26
CA ARG A 173 14.37 -15.92 -2.63
C ARG A 173 13.81 -14.89 -3.60
N ALA A 174 14.40 -14.79 -4.79
CA ALA A 174 13.84 -14.10 -5.95
C ALA A 174 13.71 -15.08 -7.13
N GLN A 175 12.74 -14.84 -8.01
CA GLN A 175 12.59 -15.57 -9.27
C GLN A 175 12.03 -14.64 -10.34
N VAL A 176 12.58 -14.70 -11.56
CA VAL A 176 12.08 -13.97 -12.72
C VAL A 176 12.37 -14.74 -14.01
N GLU A 177 11.46 -14.67 -14.98
CA GLU A 177 11.74 -15.12 -16.35
C GLU A 177 12.28 -13.96 -17.18
N THR A 178 13.35 -14.22 -17.92
CA THR A 178 13.98 -13.24 -18.82
C THR A 178 14.25 -13.86 -20.19
N ASN A 179 14.53 -13.02 -21.18
CA ASN A 179 14.89 -13.43 -22.54
C ASN A 179 15.75 -12.34 -23.20
N PRO A 180 16.41 -12.60 -24.35
CA PRO A 180 17.31 -11.64 -25.00
C PRO A 180 16.68 -10.27 -25.28
N ALA A 181 15.37 -10.16 -25.49
CA ALA A 181 14.71 -8.88 -25.76
C ALA A 181 14.46 -8.02 -24.50
N ILE A 182 14.59 -8.57 -23.29
CA ILE A 182 14.45 -7.85 -22.01
C ILE A 182 15.66 -7.99 -21.07
N ALA A 183 16.70 -8.72 -21.48
CA ALA A 183 17.94 -8.92 -20.72
C ALA A 183 18.62 -7.62 -20.25
N TYR A 184 18.42 -6.51 -20.97
CA TYR A 184 18.98 -5.19 -20.61
C TYR A 184 18.37 -4.57 -19.34
N TYR A 185 17.20 -5.07 -18.90
CA TYR A 185 16.57 -4.72 -17.63
C TYR A 185 15.72 -5.89 -17.14
N THR A 186 16.30 -6.72 -16.28
CA THR A 186 15.59 -7.79 -15.60
C THR A 186 15.52 -7.47 -14.11
N GLN A 187 14.31 -7.42 -13.54
CA GLN A 187 14.09 -7.08 -12.14
C GLN A 187 13.96 -8.34 -11.29
N LEU A 188 14.81 -8.49 -10.27
CA LEU A 188 14.73 -9.56 -9.28
C LEU A 188 14.02 -9.03 -8.03
N SER A 189 12.80 -9.48 -7.76
CA SER A 189 12.07 -9.14 -6.54
C SER A 189 12.31 -10.20 -5.47
N PHE A 190 13.10 -9.87 -4.45
CA PHE A 190 13.33 -10.76 -3.31
C PHE A 190 12.14 -10.72 -2.34
N TYR A 191 11.72 -11.91 -1.90
CA TYR A 191 10.70 -12.13 -0.88
C TYR A 191 11.19 -13.15 0.16
N PRO A 192 10.77 -13.04 1.43
CA PRO A 192 11.25 -13.90 2.49
C PRO A 192 10.62 -15.30 2.37
N LYS A 193 11.36 -16.34 2.76
CA LYS A 193 10.95 -17.75 2.61
C LYS A 193 10.74 -18.44 3.95
N HIS A 194 9.69 -19.26 4.05
CA HIS A 194 9.34 -20.05 5.24
C HIS A 194 9.10 -19.20 6.49
N THR A 195 8.74 -17.93 6.32
CA THR A 195 8.50 -17.00 7.42
C THR A 195 7.16 -16.30 7.34
N TYR A 196 6.57 -16.05 8.51
CA TYR A 196 5.47 -15.11 8.70
C TYR A 196 5.79 -14.14 9.83
N LYS A 197 5.08 -13.02 9.84
CA LYS A 197 5.30 -11.93 10.80
C LYS A 197 4.10 -11.79 11.72
N VAL A 198 4.33 -11.55 13.01
CA VAL A 198 3.31 -11.07 13.94
C VAL A 198 3.67 -9.66 14.40
N GLU A 199 2.71 -8.74 14.34
CA GLU A 199 2.81 -7.39 14.90
C GLU A 199 1.73 -7.23 15.98
N VAL A 200 2.13 -6.97 17.23
CA VAL A 200 1.24 -6.59 18.32
C VAL A 200 1.46 -5.11 18.62
N VAL A 201 0.45 -4.30 18.34
CA VAL A 201 0.40 -2.85 18.54
C VAL A 201 -0.32 -2.59 19.85
N VAL A 202 0.37 -1.94 20.78
CA VAL A 202 -0.20 -1.51 22.06
C VAL A 202 -0.20 0.01 22.11
N VAL A 203 -1.32 0.61 22.48
CA VAL A 203 -1.53 2.07 22.54
C VAL A 203 -1.81 2.49 23.99
N SER A 204 -1.32 3.64 24.43
CA SER A 204 -1.68 4.22 25.74
C SER A 204 -1.44 5.72 25.80
N ASP A 205 -2.28 6.42 26.55
CA ASP A 205 -2.05 7.84 26.90
C ASP A 205 -0.98 7.99 27.99
N ASP A 206 -0.79 6.96 28.82
CA ASP A 206 0.27 6.88 29.83
C ASP A 206 1.41 5.99 29.33
N GLU A 207 2.57 6.59 29.06
CA GLU A 207 3.79 5.85 28.68
C GLU A 207 4.23 4.87 29.77
N GLY A 208 3.93 5.14 31.04
CA GLY A 208 4.22 4.25 32.17
C GLY A 208 3.32 3.02 32.26
N ALA A 209 2.18 2.99 31.55
CA ALA A 209 1.25 1.85 31.55
C ALA A 209 1.71 0.70 30.65
N PHE A 210 2.71 0.91 29.80
CA PHE A 210 3.19 -0.11 28.88
C PHE A 210 3.82 -1.33 29.57
N PRO A 211 3.76 -2.52 28.93
CA PRO A 211 4.51 -3.69 29.36
C PRO A 211 6.00 -3.39 29.54
N THR A 212 6.55 -3.78 30.70
CA THR A 212 7.99 -3.79 30.98
C THR A 212 8.43 -5.19 31.44
N GLY A 213 9.75 -5.45 31.44
CA GLY A 213 10.32 -6.76 31.81
C GLY A 213 10.62 -7.67 30.61
N ASP A 214 10.72 -8.97 30.86
CA ASP A 214 10.98 -10.00 29.83
C ASP A 214 9.72 -10.25 28.99
N ILE A 215 9.62 -9.58 27.84
CA ILE A 215 8.44 -9.66 26.97
C ILE A 215 8.54 -10.87 26.05
N LYS A 216 7.46 -11.67 26.00
CA LYS A 216 7.39 -12.94 25.25
C LYS A 216 6.28 -12.92 24.22
N ILE A 217 6.60 -13.30 22.99
CA ILE A 217 5.69 -13.35 21.84
C ILE A 217 5.75 -14.77 21.26
N LEU A 218 4.72 -15.59 21.52
CA LEU A 218 4.41 -16.96 21.04
C LEU A 218 5.49 -18.03 20.79
N PRO A 219 5.18 -19.33 20.99
CA PRO A 219 4.38 -19.95 22.05
C PRO A 219 5.22 -20.92 22.89
N ALA A 220 4.66 -21.35 24.02
CA ALA A 220 5.26 -22.30 24.96
C ALA A 220 5.45 -23.75 24.44
N LYS A 221 5.31 -24.01 23.13
CA LYS A 221 5.37 -25.35 22.55
C LYS A 221 6.80 -25.81 22.19
N ASP A 222 7.72 -24.87 22.03
CA ASP A 222 9.14 -25.14 21.78
C ASP A 222 9.98 -24.98 23.05
N SER A 223 9.99 -26.03 23.86
CA SER A 223 11.03 -26.22 24.88
C SER A 223 12.34 -26.54 24.18
N LEU A 224 13.22 -25.53 24.02
CA LEU A 224 14.62 -25.67 23.60
C LEU A 224 15.37 -26.78 24.36
N ASN A 225 14.91 -27.13 25.56
CA ASN A 225 15.50 -28.10 26.47
C ASN A 225 14.97 -29.53 26.32
N ASN A 226 14.12 -29.85 25.34
CA ASN A 226 13.71 -31.23 25.08
C ASN A 226 14.45 -31.84 23.86
N PRO A 227 15.51 -32.65 24.08
CA PRO A 227 16.28 -33.26 22.99
C PRO A 227 15.53 -34.37 22.25
N ASP A 228 14.41 -34.89 22.78
CA ASP A 228 13.69 -36.01 22.17
C ASP A 228 12.73 -35.59 21.05
N ILE A 229 12.48 -34.28 20.88
CA ILE A 229 11.56 -33.72 19.86
C ILE A 229 12.36 -33.10 18.72
N ILE A 230 13.11 -33.91 17.97
CA ILE A 230 13.88 -33.47 16.78
C ILE A 230 13.02 -33.59 15.50
N ASN A 231 12.01 -34.47 15.49
CA ASN A 231 11.23 -34.83 14.29
C ASN A 231 9.74 -34.39 14.32
N ASP A 232 9.32 -33.65 15.35
CA ASP A 232 7.97 -33.05 15.43
C ASP A 232 8.17 -31.54 15.33
N GLY A 233 7.63 -30.92 14.29
CA GLY A 233 8.17 -29.66 13.77
C GLY A 233 8.18 -28.52 14.78
N ARG A 234 9.29 -27.78 14.83
CA ARG A 234 9.51 -26.65 15.74
C ARG A 234 9.09 -25.33 15.09
N ARG A 235 8.57 -24.39 15.89
CA ARG A 235 8.40 -22.98 15.52
C ARG A 235 9.45 -22.16 16.25
N ALA A 236 10.54 -21.84 15.57
CA ALA A 236 11.53 -20.91 16.11
C ALA A 236 10.98 -19.48 16.05
N VAL A 237 10.87 -18.83 17.22
CA VAL A 237 10.90 -17.36 17.29
C VAL A 237 12.32 -16.95 16.97
N TRP A 238 12.46 -16.07 15.99
CA TRP A 238 13.74 -15.92 15.32
C TRP A 238 14.32 -14.51 15.45
N PHE A 239 13.47 -13.48 15.40
CA PHE A 239 13.85 -12.11 15.72
C PHE A 239 12.65 -11.38 16.32
N ASP A 240 12.84 -10.73 17.45
CA ASP A 240 11.87 -9.82 18.06
C ASP A 240 12.36 -8.37 18.03
N ARG A 241 11.42 -7.42 17.93
CA ARG A 241 11.71 -5.99 17.96
C ARG A 241 10.61 -5.22 18.65
N LEU A 242 11.00 -4.36 19.59
CA LEU A 242 10.18 -3.29 20.11
C LEU A 242 10.41 -1.99 19.31
N VAL A 243 9.33 -1.35 18.86
CA VAL A 243 9.33 -0.02 18.26
C VAL A 243 8.46 0.91 19.11
N ASN A 244 9.08 1.90 19.73
CA ASN A 244 8.36 2.94 20.47
C ASN A 244 8.06 4.11 19.52
N LYS A 245 6.81 4.56 19.50
CA LYS A 245 6.37 5.83 18.92
C LYS A 245 5.78 6.67 20.06
N PRO A 246 6.54 7.59 20.67
CA PRO A 246 5.99 8.49 21.68
C PRO A 246 5.00 9.46 21.04
N ASN A 247 4.07 9.96 21.84
CA ASN A 247 3.10 10.98 21.43
C ASN A 247 3.81 12.32 21.13
N GLY A 248 3.87 12.70 19.85
CA GLY A 248 4.40 14.00 19.42
C GLY A 248 3.48 15.20 19.71
N GLY A 249 2.27 14.94 20.21
CA GLY A 249 1.30 15.96 20.62
C GLY A 249 -0.05 15.77 19.94
N GLY A 250 -1.12 15.69 20.73
CA GLY A 250 -2.48 15.54 20.20
C GLY A 250 -2.83 14.11 19.79
N GLY A 251 -2.32 13.10 20.49
CA GLY A 251 -2.74 11.70 20.32
C GLY A 251 -2.29 10.85 21.50
N SER A 252 -1.88 9.60 21.23
CA SER A 252 -1.45 8.62 22.25
C SER A 252 -0.05 8.07 21.93
N ASN A 253 0.61 7.49 22.94
CA ASN A 253 1.85 6.76 22.73
C ASN A 253 1.55 5.37 22.14
N VAL A 254 2.49 4.80 21.39
CA VAL A 254 2.37 3.46 20.80
C VAL A 254 3.65 2.66 20.98
N GLN A 255 3.49 1.38 21.29
CA GLN A 255 4.54 0.37 21.22
C GLN A 255 4.14 -0.72 20.22
N GLN A 256 4.99 -0.99 19.25
CA GLN A 256 4.83 -2.11 18.33
C GLN A 256 5.82 -3.21 18.69
N TYR A 257 5.30 -4.38 19.03
CA TYR A 257 6.04 -5.61 19.23
C TYR A 257 5.98 -6.42 17.95
N ILE A 258 7.13 -6.69 17.37
CA ILE A 258 7.26 -7.40 16.10
C ILE A 258 8.00 -8.70 16.39
N ALA A 259 7.50 -9.82 15.87
CA ALA A 259 8.22 -11.09 15.89
C ALA A 259 8.14 -11.79 14.54
N TYR A 260 9.26 -12.36 14.11
CA TYR A 260 9.36 -13.22 12.94
C TYR A 260 9.40 -14.69 13.35
N PHE A 261 8.61 -15.48 12.66
CA PHE A 261 8.43 -16.90 12.91
C PHE A 261 8.83 -17.69 11.68
N TRP A 262 9.52 -18.80 11.91
CA TRP A 262 9.86 -19.75 10.85
C TRP A 262 9.00 -21.01 10.90
N THR A 263 8.65 -21.53 9.72
CA THR A 263 7.83 -22.75 9.54
C THR A 263 8.66 -23.88 8.94
N HIS A 264 8.77 -24.99 9.65
CA HIS A 264 9.35 -26.24 9.11
C HIS A 264 8.30 -27.09 8.39
N GLU A 265 8.75 -27.95 7.48
CA GLU A 265 7.89 -28.89 6.74
C GLU A 265 7.07 -29.81 7.66
N GLY A 266 5.92 -30.26 7.15
CA GLY A 266 5.08 -31.31 7.78
C GLY A 266 4.13 -30.84 8.89
N ASN A 267 4.19 -29.57 9.28
CA ASN A 267 3.49 -29.07 10.47
C ASN A 267 2.18 -28.33 10.20
N ARG A 268 1.28 -28.33 11.19
CA ARG A 268 0.15 -27.39 11.21
C ARG A 268 0.67 -25.98 11.49
N ASN A 269 0.72 -25.17 10.44
CA ASN A 269 0.93 -23.73 10.50
C ASN A 269 -0.35 -23.06 11.04
N GLU A 270 -0.55 -23.10 12.36
CA GLU A 270 -1.76 -22.60 13.03
C GLU A 270 -1.41 -21.89 14.36
N ILE A 271 -1.65 -20.59 14.51
CA ILE A 271 -1.74 -19.98 15.85
C ILE A 271 -3.00 -20.55 16.50
N GLN A 272 -2.91 -21.21 17.64
CA GLN A 272 -4.04 -21.93 18.24
C GLN A 272 -4.83 -21.04 19.21
N LYS A 273 -6.08 -21.39 19.51
CA LYS A 273 -6.81 -20.73 20.59
C LYS A 273 -6.11 -20.96 21.94
N GLY A 274 -5.81 -19.86 22.65
CA GLY A 274 -5.14 -19.85 23.96
C GLY A 274 -3.64 -19.56 23.89
N ASP A 275 -3.05 -19.54 22.68
CA ASP A 275 -1.65 -19.21 22.44
C ASP A 275 -1.32 -17.78 22.89
N ILE A 276 -0.22 -17.59 23.65
CA ILE A 276 0.24 -16.31 24.24
C ILE A 276 0.88 -15.37 23.20
N LEU A 277 0.06 -14.47 22.61
CA LEU A 277 0.49 -13.46 21.64
C LEU A 277 1.45 -12.42 22.21
N LEU A 278 1.28 -12.02 23.47
CA LEU A 278 2.22 -11.16 24.18
C LEU A 278 2.11 -11.45 25.67
N GLN A 279 3.23 -11.55 26.37
CA GLN A 279 3.27 -11.67 27.82
C GLN A 279 4.39 -10.84 28.43
N SER A 280 4.05 -10.11 29.48
CA SER A 280 4.92 -9.44 30.44
C SER A 280 4.39 -9.68 31.85
N ASP A 281 4.99 -9.02 32.85
CA ASP A 281 4.47 -9.03 34.23
C ASP A 281 3.10 -8.32 34.34
N ASN A 282 2.83 -7.32 33.50
CA ASN A 282 1.63 -6.48 33.57
C ASN A 282 0.51 -6.88 32.59
N LEU A 283 0.84 -7.59 31.50
CA LEU A 283 -0.09 -7.88 30.41
C LEU A 283 0.08 -9.30 29.89
N THR A 284 -1.02 -10.01 29.63
CA THR A 284 -1.01 -11.23 28.82
C THR A 284 -2.14 -11.15 27.78
N LEU A 285 -1.76 -11.15 26.51
CA LEU A 285 -2.65 -11.25 25.35
C LEU A 285 -2.61 -12.68 24.81
N ILE A 286 -3.78 -13.26 24.53
CA ILE A 286 -3.90 -14.59 23.94
C ILE A 286 -4.73 -14.59 22.66
N ALA A 287 -4.36 -15.47 21.73
CA ALA A 287 -5.16 -15.77 20.55
C ALA A 287 -6.48 -16.43 20.94
N SER A 288 -7.59 -16.04 20.32
CA SER A 288 -8.95 -16.42 20.74
C SER A 288 -9.62 -17.51 19.90
N ARG A 289 -9.03 -17.81 18.76
CA ARG A 289 -9.43 -18.83 17.78
C ARG A 289 -8.17 -19.32 17.08
N ASP A 290 -8.30 -20.45 16.41
CA ASP A 290 -7.25 -20.98 15.55
C ASP A 290 -7.13 -20.11 14.28
N VAL A 291 -5.89 -19.88 13.83
CA VAL A 291 -5.55 -19.07 12.65
C VAL A 291 -4.52 -19.83 11.84
N SER A 292 -4.90 -20.34 10.67
CA SER A 292 -3.94 -20.90 9.72
C SER A 292 -3.01 -19.80 9.23
N VAL A 293 -1.72 -19.89 9.57
CA VAL A 293 -0.69 -18.94 9.14
C VAL A 293 -0.12 -19.33 7.79
N VAL A 294 0.15 -18.31 6.97
CA VAL A 294 0.66 -18.45 5.61
C VAL A 294 1.98 -17.67 5.53
N GLU A 295 2.93 -18.19 4.77
CA GLU A 295 4.19 -17.49 4.51
C GLU A 295 3.95 -16.10 3.89
N GLN A 296 4.89 -15.19 4.14
CA GLN A 296 4.87 -13.80 3.63
C GLN A 296 3.65 -12.97 4.10
N GLN A 297 2.82 -13.49 5.02
CA GLN A 297 1.73 -12.74 5.65
C GLN A 297 2.17 -12.04 6.94
N VAL A 298 1.52 -10.91 7.21
CA VAL A 298 1.69 -10.12 8.44
C VAL A 298 0.40 -10.15 9.26
N TYR A 299 0.47 -10.84 10.40
CA TYR A 299 -0.64 -10.96 11.35
C TYR A 299 -0.59 -9.82 12.35
N ARG A 300 -1.54 -8.88 12.23
CA ARG A 300 -1.58 -7.66 13.05
C ARG A 300 -2.63 -7.73 14.15
N TYR A 301 -2.27 -7.22 15.32
CA TYR A 301 -3.09 -7.16 16.52
C TYR A 301 -2.98 -5.77 17.14
N GLY A 302 -4.10 -5.18 17.53
CA GLY A 302 -4.15 -3.87 18.19
C GLY A 302 -4.86 -3.94 19.53
N TYR A 303 -4.29 -3.29 20.55
CA TYR A 303 -4.92 -3.11 21.85
C TYR A 303 -4.61 -1.75 22.45
N ASN A 304 -5.63 -1.06 22.96
CA ASN A 304 -5.46 0.22 23.64
C ASN A 304 -5.65 0.05 25.17
N LEU A 305 -4.59 0.33 25.92
CA LEU A 305 -4.52 0.20 27.38
C LEU A 305 -5.41 1.21 28.11
N SER A 306 -5.66 2.38 27.52
CA SER A 306 -6.45 3.46 28.14
C SER A 306 -7.94 3.14 28.20
N ASN A 307 -8.49 2.53 27.14
CA ASN A 307 -9.94 2.34 26.96
C ASN A 307 -10.37 0.85 26.84
N GLY A 308 -9.42 -0.09 26.68
CA GLY A 308 -9.69 -1.52 26.49
C GLY A 308 -10.11 -1.93 25.07
N GLU A 309 -9.95 -1.04 24.10
CA GLU A 309 -10.30 -1.27 22.70
C GLU A 309 -9.37 -2.32 22.05
N ILE A 310 -9.96 -3.19 21.22
CA ILE A 310 -9.26 -4.16 20.38
C ILE A 310 -9.49 -3.76 18.93
N PHE A 311 -8.41 -3.58 18.17
CA PHE A 311 -8.45 -3.18 16.76
C PHE A 311 -7.49 -4.03 15.92
N ILE A 312 -7.59 -3.92 14.60
CA ILE A 312 -6.70 -4.62 13.65
C ILE A 312 -6.08 -3.53 12.76
N PRO A 313 -4.78 -3.18 12.96
CA PRO A 313 -4.12 -2.23 12.07
C PRO A 313 -4.10 -2.77 10.64
N THR A 314 -4.56 -1.99 9.66
CA THR A 314 -4.52 -2.39 8.25
C THR A 314 -3.15 -2.15 7.60
N SER A 315 -2.34 -1.25 8.17
CA SER A 315 -0.96 -0.95 7.75
C SER A 315 0.03 -0.99 8.92
N SER A 316 1.32 -1.13 8.62
CA SER A 316 2.40 -0.88 9.59
C SER A 316 2.66 0.63 9.81
N ASN A 317 2.25 1.50 8.88
CA ASN A 317 2.36 2.95 9.05
C ASN A 317 1.25 3.47 9.96
N LEU A 318 1.46 3.29 11.26
CA LEU A 318 0.54 3.75 12.30
C LEU A 318 0.63 5.27 12.46
N ILE A 319 -0.54 5.90 12.50
CA ILE A 319 -0.75 7.32 12.79
C ILE A 319 -1.31 7.41 14.20
N ASN A 320 -0.63 8.15 15.08
CA ASN A 320 -0.91 8.12 16.53
C ASN A 320 -0.92 9.50 17.20
N ASP A 321 -0.73 10.57 16.42
CA ASP A 321 -0.69 11.96 16.87
C ASP A 321 -0.83 12.92 15.68
N ALA A 322 -0.97 14.21 15.95
CA ALA A 322 -1.12 15.21 14.89
C ALA A 322 0.12 15.35 13.97
N PRO A 323 1.38 15.29 14.47
CA PRO A 323 2.58 15.27 13.61
C PRO A 323 2.63 14.09 12.64
N SER A 324 2.34 12.86 13.10
CA SER A 324 2.32 11.68 12.23
C SER A 324 1.23 11.75 11.17
N LEU A 325 0.07 12.34 11.49
CA LEU A 325 -0.98 12.60 10.49
C LEU A 325 -0.51 13.62 9.45
N GLN A 326 0.09 14.74 9.88
CA GLN A 326 0.58 15.79 8.98
C GLN A 326 1.68 15.26 8.02
N ALA A 327 2.46 14.26 8.45
CA ALA A 327 3.49 13.59 7.65
C ALA A 327 2.94 12.77 6.46
N LEU A 328 1.62 12.56 6.36
CA LEU A 328 1.00 11.99 5.15
C LEU A 328 1.10 12.92 3.93
N ASN A 329 1.44 14.20 4.09
CA ASN A 329 1.53 15.16 3.00
C ASN A 329 2.67 14.82 2.03
N GLY A 330 2.32 14.45 0.79
CA GLY A 330 3.26 13.96 -0.22
C GLY A 330 3.75 12.52 0.02
N SER A 331 3.24 11.83 1.05
CA SER A 331 3.50 10.41 1.25
C SER A 331 2.69 9.56 0.27
N VAL A 332 3.24 8.38 -0.05
CA VAL A 332 2.58 7.34 -0.83
C VAL A 332 2.52 6.04 -0.04
N GLY A 333 1.38 5.35 -0.08
CA GLY A 333 1.20 4.04 0.57
C GLY A 333 0.30 4.06 1.81
N ASP A 334 -0.02 2.86 2.28
CA ASP A 334 -1.12 2.65 3.23
C ASP A 334 -0.76 3.06 4.67
N SER A 335 -1.73 3.65 5.38
CA SER A 335 -1.57 4.22 6.72
C SER A 335 -2.84 4.01 7.55
N TYR A 336 -2.68 3.80 8.87
CA TYR A 336 -3.77 3.44 9.78
C TYR A 336 -3.70 4.24 11.08
N GLN A 337 -4.77 4.94 11.45
CA GLN A 337 -4.90 5.67 12.71
C GLN A 337 -5.25 4.72 13.87
N VAL A 338 -4.56 4.83 15.02
CA VAL A 338 -4.69 3.88 16.15
C VAL A 338 -5.30 4.47 17.43
N CYS A 339 -5.64 5.76 17.43
CA CYS A 339 -6.21 6.48 18.57
C CYS A 339 -6.96 7.72 18.08
N ASP A 340 -7.76 8.34 18.97
CA ASP A 340 -8.28 9.70 18.73
C ASP A 340 -7.10 10.69 18.59
N ILE A 341 -7.22 11.67 17.70
CA ILE A 341 -6.19 12.68 17.41
C ILE A 341 -6.79 14.09 17.56
N ASP A 342 -6.06 14.98 18.23
CA ASP A 342 -6.41 16.39 18.36
C ASP A 342 -5.39 17.31 17.66
N LEU A 343 -5.85 18.02 16.64
CA LEU A 343 -5.00 18.85 15.77
C LEU A 343 -4.71 20.24 16.33
N THR A 344 -5.11 20.55 17.57
CA THR A 344 -4.79 21.85 18.21
C THR A 344 -3.29 22.13 18.30
N SER A 345 -2.46 21.08 18.38
CA SER A 345 -0.99 21.18 18.36
C SER A 345 -0.41 21.53 16.99
N GLN A 346 -1.20 21.44 15.92
CA GLN A 346 -0.85 21.73 14.52
C GLN A 346 -1.71 22.86 13.92
N SER A 347 -2.20 23.80 14.74
CA SER A 347 -3.03 24.94 14.29
C SER A 347 -2.19 26.18 13.95
N PRO A 348 -2.36 26.82 12.77
CA PRO A 348 -3.30 26.48 11.71
C PRO A 348 -2.83 25.25 10.92
N TRP A 349 -3.78 24.36 10.61
CA TRP A 349 -3.52 23.13 9.89
C TRP A 349 -3.13 23.39 8.44
N THR A 350 -2.12 22.66 7.96
CA THR A 350 -1.73 22.67 6.54
C THR A 350 -2.38 21.48 5.85
N PRO A 351 -3.33 21.68 4.93
CA PRO A 351 -4.05 20.59 4.27
C PRO A 351 -3.12 19.55 3.63
N ILE A 352 -3.39 18.27 3.88
CA ILE A 352 -2.57 17.15 3.37
C ILE A 352 -2.86 16.93 1.88
N ASN A 353 -1.84 16.83 1.04
CA ASN A 353 -1.98 16.36 -0.34
C ASN A 353 -1.58 14.88 -0.42
N MET A 354 -2.56 13.98 -0.61
CA MET A 354 -2.33 12.55 -0.82
C MET A 354 -2.20 12.25 -2.31
N ALA A 355 -1.16 11.51 -2.69
CA ALA A 355 -0.84 11.16 -4.08
C ALA A 355 -0.63 9.64 -4.27
N GLY A 356 -1.32 8.82 -3.48
CA GLY A 356 -1.38 7.36 -3.62
C GLY A 356 -1.45 6.62 -2.28
N GLY A 357 -2.13 5.47 -2.28
CA GLY A 357 -2.31 4.61 -1.10
C GLY A 357 -3.56 4.96 -0.27
N ARG A 358 -3.76 4.20 0.81
CA ARG A 358 -4.94 4.30 1.68
C ARG A 358 -4.63 4.98 3.01
N PHE A 359 -5.41 5.98 3.40
CA PHE A 359 -5.53 6.39 4.79
C PHE A 359 -6.79 5.78 5.39
N ASP A 360 -6.63 5.04 6.49
CA ASP A 360 -7.71 4.45 7.26
C ASP A 360 -7.74 5.09 8.65
N GLY A 361 -8.79 5.85 8.95
CA GLY A 361 -8.98 6.53 10.23
C GLY A 361 -9.29 5.57 11.40
N GLY A 362 -9.51 4.27 11.14
CA GLY A 362 -9.88 3.30 12.18
C GLY A 362 -11.19 3.64 12.90
N GLY A 363 -11.99 4.57 12.38
CA GLY A 363 -13.16 5.17 13.03
C GLY A 363 -12.86 6.07 14.24
N HIS A 364 -11.58 6.25 14.59
CA HIS A 364 -11.14 7.17 15.63
C HIS A 364 -11.45 8.61 15.26
N ARG A 365 -11.56 9.47 16.28
CA ARG A 365 -11.87 10.89 16.12
C ARG A 365 -10.67 11.69 15.64
N ILE A 366 -10.94 12.71 14.85
CA ILE A 366 -10.01 13.81 14.59
C ILE A 366 -10.70 15.11 15.04
N THR A 367 -10.15 15.78 16.05
CA THR A 367 -10.66 17.06 16.59
C THR A 367 -9.70 18.21 16.33
N GLY A 368 -10.12 19.44 16.65
CA GLY A 368 -9.21 20.60 16.66
C GLY A 368 -8.76 21.10 15.29
N LEU A 369 -9.29 20.55 14.18
CA LEU A 369 -8.96 21.01 12.83
C LEU A 369 -9.33 22.48 12.66
N ASN A 370 -8.31 23.31 12.43
CA ASN A 370 -8.44 24.74 12.20
C ASN A 370 -7.60 25.14 10.97
N VAL A 371 -8.23 25.25 9.81
CA VAL A 371 -7.59 25.75 8.58
C VAL A 371 -7.91 27.23 8.43
N ASN A 372 -6.88 28.06 8.29
CA ASN A 372 -7.03 29.49 7.96
C ASN A 372 -6.01 29.83 6.86
N THR A 373 -6.48 29.98 5.62
CA THR A 373 -5.61 30.02 4.44
C THR A 373 -6.05 31.05 3.39
N THR A 374 -5.12 31.48 2.55
CA THR A 374 -5.35 32.23 1.31
C THR A 374 -5.25 31.35 0.07
N GLU A 375 -4.82 30.10 0.23
CA GLU A 375 -4.67 29.11 -0.84
C GLU A 375 -6.03 28.66 -1.40
N ASN A 376 -6.00 28.05 -2.58
CA ASN A 376 -7.19 27.64 -3.31
C ASN A 376 -7.76 26.26 -2.91
N VAL A 377 -7.09 25.50 -2.04
CA VAL A 377 -7.57 24.19 -1.53
C VAL A 377 -7.57 24.15 0.00
N ALA A 378 -8.67 23.67 0.60
CA ALA A 378 -8.81 23.61 2.05
C ALA A 378 -9.64 22.41 2.55
N GLY A 379 -9.19 21.82 3.65
CA GLY A 379 -9.78 20.66 4.33
C GLY A 379 -8.78 20.00 5.27
N LEU A 380 -9.13 18.84 5.84
CA LEU A 380 -8.14 17.95 6.44
C LEU A 380 -7.09 17.56 5.37
N PHE A 381 -7.60 17.18 4.20
CA PHE A 381 -6.85 17.04 2.96
C PHE A 381 -7.05 18.27 2.06
N GLY A 382 -6.00 18.70 1.36
CA GLY A 382 -6.12 19.68 0.28
C GLY A 382 -6.66 18.98 -0.96
N THR A 383 -5.91 17.99 -1.43
CA THR A 383 -6.25 17.12 -2.56
C THR A 383 -6.01 15.65 -2.20
N VAL A 384 -6.95 14.79 -2.60
CA VAL A 384 -6.85 13.31 -2.52
C VAL A 384 -6.86 12.76 -3.95
N GLN A 385 -5.73 12.28 -4.45
CA GLN A 385 -5.53 11.93 -5.86
C GLN A 385 -4.59 10.74 -6.07
N GLY A 386 -4.46 10.25 -7.31
CA GLY A 386 -3.51 9.20 -7.68
C GLY A 386 -3.81 7.84 -7.07
N ASN A 387 -5.03 7.34 -7.26
CA ASN A 387 -5.52 6.09 -6.66
C ASN A 387 -5.60 6.10 -5.11
N SER A 388 -5.80 7.28 -4.51
CA SER A 388 -5.86 7.41 -3.05
C SER A 388 -7.22 7.00 -2.48
N THR A 389 -7.23 6.34 -1.33
CA THR A 389 -8.48 6.03 -0.60
C THR A 389 -8.43 6.59 0.83
N VAL A 390 -9.40 7.44 1.19
CA VAL A 390 -9.56 7.97 2.55
C VAL A 390 -10.79 7.34 3.18
N CYS A 391 -10.62 6.48 4.19
CA CYS A 391 -11.72 5.70 4.75
C CYS A 391 -11.81 5.73 6.28
N ASN A 392 -13.01 5.50 6.80
CA ASN A 392 -13.31 5.43 8.24
C ASN A 392 -12.82 6.64 9.05
N VAL A 393 -12.76 7.84 8.46
CA VAL A 393 -12.33 9.07 9.15
C VAL A 393 -13.51 9.71 9.88
N ASN A 394 -13.39 10.01 11.17
CA ASN A 394 -14.43 10.69 11.94
C ASN A 394 -13.96 12.09 12.39
N LEU A 395 -14.16 13.09 11.54
CA LEU A 395 -13.71 14.47 11.75
C LEU A 395 -14.78 15.30 12.48
N ILE A 396 -14.41 15.96 13.57
CA ILE A 396 -15.36 16.61 14.49
C ILE A 396 -15.07 18.10 14.66
N ASN A 397 -16.12 18.91 14.46
CA ASN A 397 -16.16 20.36 14.55
C ASN A 397 -15.08 21.11 13.73
N PRO A 398 -14.72 20.69 12.49
CA PRO A 398 -13.64 21.32 11.75
C PRO A 398 -13.97 22.77 11.41
N GLN A 399 -13.03 23.68 11.68
CA GLN A 399 -13.14 25.09 11.35
C GLN A 399 -12.26 25.37 10.11
N ILE A 400 -12.87 25.82 9.02
CA ILE A 400 -12.19 26.11 7.76
C ILE A 400 -12.52 27.53 7.34
N THR A 401 -11.50 28.37 7.21
CA THR A 401 -11.59 29.72 6.68
C THR A 401 -10.66 29.86 5.48
N VAL A 402 -11.22 30.20 4.32
CA VAL A 402 -10.47 30.55 3.11
C VAL A 402 -10.73 32.00 2.76
N ASN A 403 -9.67 32.80 2.63
CA ASN A 403 -9.72 34.18 2.17
C ASN A 403 -8.81 34.34 0.95
N ASN A 404 -9.20 33.69 -0.16
CA ASN A 404 -8.49 33.80 -1.41
C ASN A 404 -8.88 35.10 -2.13
N THR A 405 -7.89 35.84 -2.61
CA THR A 405 -8.07 37.10 -3.34
C THR A 405 -7.50 37.04 -4.77
N THR A 406 -7.27 35.84 -5.28
CA THR A 406 -6.83 35.62 -6.67
C THR A 406 -8.04 35.29 -7.55
N ASP A 407 -7.82 35.18 -8.85
CA ASP A 407 -8.86 34.71 -9.79
C ASP A 407 -8.96 33.18 -9.84
N ASP A 408 -8.20 32.47 -9.01
CA ASP A 408 -8.17 31.02 -8.96
C ASP A 408 -9.45 30.44 -8.34
N LYS A 409 -9.86 29.29 -8.86
CA LYS A 409 -11.01 28.57 -8.34
C LYS A 409 -10.70 28.00 -6.95
N VAL A 410 -11.51 28.35 -5.96
CA VAL A 410 -11.38 27.81 -4.59
C VAL A 410 -12.14 26.48 -4.44
N TYR A 411 -11.55 25.54 -3.71
CA TYR A 411 -12.14 24.24 -3.36
C TYR A 411 -12.03 24.02 -1.85
N ALA A 412 -13.16 23.91 -1.14
CA ALA A 412 -13.16 23.73 0.31
C ALA A 412 -14.13 22.64 0.75
N GLY A 413 -13.67 21.73 1.61
CA GLY A 413 -14.54 20.80 2.30
C GLY A 413 -13.95 20.28 3.59
N GLY A 414 -14.80 19.80 4.51
CA GLY A 414 -14.37 19.34 5.83
C GLY A 414 -13.29 18.26 5.72
N LEU A 415 -13.57 17.22 4.92
CA LEU A 415 -12.63 16.14 4.68
C LEU A 415 -11.57 16.52 3.63
N ALA A 416 -11.98 17.01 2.46
CA ALA A 416 -11.03 17.42 1.41
C ALA A 416 -11.46 18.66 0.61
N GLY A 417 -10.49 19.44 0.12
CA GLY A 417 -10.76 20.45 -0.91
C GLY A 417 -11.19 19.78 -2.23
N ARG A 418 -10.35 18.89 -2.76
CA ARG A 418 -10.58 18.17 -4.03
C ARG A 418 -10.44 16.64 -3.85
N LEU A 419 -11.36 15.86 -4.42
CA LEU A 419 -11.30 14.40 -4.49
C LEU A 419 -11.19 13.94 -5.95
N ASN A 420 -10.09 13.24 -6.23
CA ASN A 420 -9.49 12.92 -7.52
C ASN A 420 -9.43 14.05 -8.56
N THR A 421 -8.21 14.40 -8.89
CA THR A 421 -7.85 15.36 -9.93
C THR A 421 -6.80 14.72 -10.81
N VAL A 422 -6.86 14.95 -12.12
CA VAL A 422 -5.79 14.48 -13.03
C VAL A 422 -4.48 15.13 -12.59
N LEU A 423 -3.45 14.34 -12.28
CA LEU A 423 -2.15 14.89 -11.87
C LEU A 423 -1.63 15.86 -12.94
N SER A 424 -1.32 17.08 -12.53
CA SER A 424 -0.57 18.02 -13.36
C SER A 424 0.82 17.47 -13.67
N ASP A 425 1.43 17.94 -14.75
CA ASP A 425 2.79 17.51 -15.10
C ASP A 425 3.83 17.96 -14.05
N GLU A 426 3.55 19.01 -13.28
CA GLU A 426 4.37 19.41 -12.14
C GLU A 426 4.26 18.40 -10.98
N GLU A 427 3.08 17.91 -10.65
CA GLU A 427 2.89 16.88 -9.62
C GLU A 427 3.50 15.54 -10.03
N LYS A 428 3.35 15.16 -11.31
CA LYS A 428 4.10 14.04 -11.90
C LYS A 428 5.61 14.25 -11.72
N ASN A 429 6.14 15.43 -12.05
CA ASN A 429 7.56 15.75 -11.89
C ASN A 429 8.04 15.74 -10.42
N ARG A 430 7.18 16.08 -9.44
CA ARG A 430 7.51 15.97 -8.02
C ARG A 430 7.55 14.51 -7.54
N LEU A 431 6.63 13.67 -8.01
CA LEU A 431 6.71 12.21 -7.77
C LEU A 431 7.97 11.61 -8.40
N ILE A 432 8.34 12.05 -9.61
CA ILE A 432 9.59 11.67 -10.29
C ILE A 432 10.82 12.12 -9.50
N ALA A 433 10.80 13.31 -8.90
CA ALA A 433 11.92 13.86 -8.11
C ALA A 433 12.16 13.10 -6.78
N ASN A 434 11.15 12.40 -6.26
CA ASN A 434 11.28 11.53 -5.09
C ASN A 434 11.90 10.15 -5.42
N LEU A 435 12.11 9.82 -6.69
CA LEU A 435 12.82 8.60 -7.09
C LEU A 435 14.32 8.71 -6.76
N PRO A 436 14.99 7.60 -6.35
CA PRO A 436 16.41 7.63 -6.02
C PRO A 436 17.28 8.22 -7.13
N PRO A 437 18.19 9.18 -6.83
CA PRO A 437 18.92 9.93 -7.85
C PRO A 437 19.89 9.07 -8.67
N ASN A 438 20.26 7.90 -8.15
CA ASN A 438 21.26 6.98 -8.73
C ASN A 438 20.68 6.01 -9.77
N LEU A 439 19.35 5.99 -9.98
CA LEU A 439 18.72 5.12 -10.98
C LEU A 439 19.21 5.45 -12.39
N SER A 440 19.57 4.42 -13.15
CA SER A 440 19.96 4.58 -14.56
C SER A 440 18.80 5.14 -15.41
N PRO A 441 19.08 5.87 -16.51
CA PRO A 441 18.03 6.53 -17.28
C PRO A 441 16.91 5.60 -17.78
N VAL A 442 17.23 4.35 -18.12
CA VAL A 442 16.26 3.36 -18.59
C VAL A 442 15.38 2.84 -17.46
N VAL A 443 15.95 2.61 -16.28
CA VAL A 443 15.21 2.16 -15.08
C VAL A 443 14.32 3.29 -14.56
N ARG A 444 14.83 4.52 -14.58
CA ARG A 444 14.06 5.73 -14.29
C ARG A 444 12.85 5.82 -15.22
N GLU A 445 13.04 5.75 -16.54
CA GLU A 445 11.92 5.74 -17.51
C GLU A 445 10.92 4.59 -17.30
N ALA A 446 11.37 3.41 -16.89
CA ALA A 446 10.48 2.28 -16.59
C ALA A 446 9.63 2.51 -15.34
N ILE A 447 10.24 2.92 -14.22
CA ILE A 447 9.54 3.22 -12.96
C ILE A 447 8.60 4.41 -13.15
N ILE A 448 9.02 5.44 -13.89
CA ILE A 448 8.15 6.58 -14.24
C ILE A 448 6.95 6.09 -15.06
N ARG A 449 7.17 5.23 -16.07
CA ARG A 449 6.07 4.70 -16.87
C ARG A 449 5.09 3.88 -16.05
N GLU A 450 5.56 3.05 -15.13
CA GLU A 450 4.71 2.24 -14.24
C GLU A 450 3.94 3.12 -13.24
N LEU A 451 4.64 4.04 -12.56
CA LEU A 451 4.04 4.99 -11.63
C LEU A 451 2.98 5.86 -12.31
N LEU A 452 3.26 6.36 -13.51
CA LEU A 452 2.31 7.15 -14.29
C LEU A 452 1.17 6.31 -14.88
N ALA A 453 1.38 5.04 -15.22
CA ALA A 453 0.33 4.14 -15.70
C ALA A 453 -0.66 3.75 -14.58
N ASN A 454 -0.15 3.50 -13.37
CA ASN A 454 -0.96 3.23 -12.18
C ASN A 454 -1.77 4.47 -11.72
N ILE A 455 -1.36 5.68 -12.12
CA ILE A 455 -2.03 6.93 -11.76
C ILE A 455 -2.97 7.42 -12.89
N SER A 456 -2.63 7.22 -14.17
CA SER A 456 -3.38 7.77 -15.30
C SER A 456 -4.82 7.22 -15.42
N SER A 457 -5.05 5.99 -14.97
CA SER A 457 -6.35 5.28 -15.06
C SER A 457 -7.13 5.25 -13.73
N SER A 458 -6.65 5.95 -12.69
CA SER A 458 -7.02 5.65 -11.30
C SER A 458 -8.26 6.39 -10.77
N GLU A 459 -8.95 5.71 -9.84
CA GLU A 459 -10.11 6.20 -9.10
C GLU A 459 -9.71 6.54 -7.65
N SER A 460 -10.10 7.70 -7.11
CA SER A 460 -9.79 8.07 -5.72
C SER A 460 -11.06 8.25 -4.91
N ASN A 461 -11.04 7.73 -3.70
CA ASN A 461 -12.25 7.33 -2.98
C ASN A 461 -12.33 7.95 -1.59
N THR A 462 -13.56 8.22 -1.13
CA THR A 462 -13.81 8.25 0.31
C THR A 462 -14.98 7.38 0.74
N VAL A 463 -14.79 6.69 1.87
CA VAL A 463 -15.58 5.52 2.26
C VAL A 463 -15.79 5.45 3.76
N GLY A 464 -17.02 5.32 4.25
CA GLY A 464 -17.26 5.17 5.69
C GLY A 464 -16.86 6.40 6.51
N SER A 465 -16.66 7.55 5.86
CA SER A 465 -16.12 8.77 6.49
C SER A 465 -17.25 9.64 7.02
N ARG A 466 -16.96 10.44 8.05
CA ARG A 466 -17.93 11.27 8.74
C ARG A 466 -17.34 12.63 9.09
N VAL A 467 -18.10 13.70 8.86
CA VAL A 467 -17.76 15.07 9.25
C VAL A 467 -18.90 15.63 10.11
N GLU A 468 -18.61 15.94 11.38
CA GLU A 468 -19.56 16.52 12.33
C GLU A 468 -19.36 18.03 12.48
N ASN A 469 -20.46 18.79 12.43
CA ASN A 469 -20.55 20.23 12.63
C ASN A 469 -19.43 21.05 11.96
N PRO A 470 -19.18 20.87 10.64
CA PRO A 470 -18.20 21.69 9.94
C PRO A 470 -18.62 23.16 9.95
N THR A 471 -17.68 24.06 10.22
CA THR A 471 -17.84 25.50 9.97
C THR A 471 -16.94 25.86 8.81
N ILE A 472 -17.52 26.14 7.64
CA ILE A 472 -16.75 26.46 6.43
C ILE A 472 -17.10 27.88 5.98
N VAL A 473 -16.11 28.77 5.99
CA VAL A 473 -16.23 30.17 5.55
C VAL A 473 -15.28 30.39 4.39
N VAL A 474 -15.81 30.70 3.20
CA VAL A 474 -15.02 30.91 1.98
C VAL A 474 -15.30 32.28 1.40
N ASN A 475 -14.27 33.11 1.29
CA ASN A 475 -14.23 34.29 0.44
C ASN A 475 -13.24 34.01 -0.70
N GLY A 476 -13.72 34.05 -1.95
CA GLY A 476 -12.91 33.68 -3.11
C GLY A 476 -13.67 33.70 -4.43
N ASN A 477 -12.95 33.39 -5.51
CA ASN A 477 -13.46 33.37 -6.88
C ASN A 477 -13.93 31.96 -7.27
N ASN A 478 -15.08 31.87 -7.94
CA ASN A 478 -15.78 30.64 -8.39
C ASN A 478 -15.76 29.45 -7.39
N PRO A 479 -16.08 29.63 -6.09
CA PRO A 479 -15.80 28.63 -5.07
C PRO A 479 -16.68 27.37 -5.17
N ASP A 480 -16.05 26.19 -5.12
CA ASP A 480 -16.70 24.88 -4.91
C ASP A 480 -16.59 24.51 -3.42
N VAL A 481 -17.73 24.42 -2.72
CA VAL A 481 -17.74 24.23 -1.26
C VAL A 481 -18.76 23.17 -0.83
N GLY A 482 -18.32 22.18 -0.05
CA GLY A 482 -19.21 21.16 0.51
C GLY A 482 -18.75 20.62 1.87
N SER A 483 -19.67 20.11 2.68
CA SER A 483 -19.33 19.63 4.03
C SER A 483 -18.30 18.50 4.04
N ILE A 484 -18.31 17.62 3.04
CA ILE A 484 -17.31 16.56 2.87
C ILE A 484 -16.20 17.03 1.93
N VAL A 485 -16.54 17.36 0.68
CA VAL A 485 -15.60 17.68 -0.40
C VAL A 485 -16.02 18.95 -1.14
N GLY A 486 -15.07 19.82 -1.46
CA GLY A 486 -15.31 20.97 -2.35
C GLY A 486 -15.69 20.52 -3.77
N ALA A 487 -14.77 19.88 -4.49
CA ALA A 487 -15.05 19.27 -5.80
C ALA A 487 -14.67 17.79 -5.85
N ALA A 488 -15.60 16.95 -6.33
CA ALA A 488 -15.40 15.52 -6.52
C ALA A 488 -15.37 15.18 -8.01
N GLY A 489 -14.22 14.69 -8.49
CA GLY A 489 -14.04 14.17 -9.85
C GLY A 489 -13.66 15.24 -10.87
N ASP A 490 -12.87 14.80 -11.84
CA ASP A 490 -12.48 15.54 -13.04
C ASP A 490 -12.55 14.59 -14.24
N LYS A 491 -12.72 15.13 -15.45
CA LYS A 491 -12.83 14.35 -16.67
C LYS A 491 -11.44 14.18 -17.31
N ASP A 492 -11.10 12.98 -17.75
CA ASP A 492 -9.96 12.78 -18.67
C ASP A 492 -10.38 12.83 -20.15
N ASP A 493 -9.40 12.71 -21.04
CA ASP A 493 -9.64 12.69 -22.49
C ASP A 493 -10.54 11.50 -22.93
N GLU A 494 -10.60 10.43 -22.12
CA GLU A 494 -11.41 9.23 -22.36
C GLU A 494 -12.85 9.34 -21.81
N GLY A 495 -13.12 10.29 -20.90
CA GLY A 495 -14.44 10.55 -20.34
C GLY A 495 -14.82 9.71 -19.12
N THR A 496 -13.84 9.12 -18.43
CA THR A 496 -14.09 8.28 -17.26
C THR A 496 -14.17 9.12 -15.98
N TYR A 497 -15.19 8.87 -15.15
CA TYR A 497 -15.33 9.49 -13.83
C TYR A 497 -14.37 8.89 -12.81
N LYS A 498 -13.50 9.71 -12.24
CA LYS A 498 -12.38 9.24 -11.42
C LYS A 498 -12.58 9.36 -9.90
N SER A 499 -13.73 9.79 -9.40
CA SER A 499 -13.97 9.84 -7.95
C SER A 499 -15.21 9.07 -7.55
N ARG A 500 -15.15 8.46 -6.37
CA ARG A 500 -16.32 7.86 -5.72
C ARG A 500 -16.39 8.20 -4.24
N ILE A 501 -17.61 8.42 -3.78
CA ILE A 501 -17.95 8.69 -2.39
C ILE A 501 -19.03 7.71 -1.98
N TRP A 502 -18.78 6.88 -0.96
CA TRP A 502 -19.84 6.03 -0.42
C TRP A 502 -19.80 5.81 1.08
N ASP A 503 -20.95 5.45 1.65
CA ASP A 503 -21.12 5.28 3.10
C ASP A 503 -20.58 6.48 3.90
N THR A 504 -20.72 7.70 3.36
CA THR A 504 -20.07 8.90 3.88
C THR A 504 -21.10 9.94 4.30
N TYR A 505 -20.84 10.62 5.42
CA TYR A 505 -21.89 11.35 6.17
C TYR A 505 -21.44 12.73 6.64
N ALA A 506 -22.22 13.78 6.31
CA ALA A 506 -22.07 15.12 6.89
C ALA A 506 -23.20 15.40 7.88
N LEU A 507 -22.86 15.82 9.10
CA LEU A 507 -23.84 16.08 10.17
C LEU A 507 -23.77 17.52 10.64
N GLY A 508 -24.89 18.24 10.53
CA GLY A 508 -25.02 19.63 10.96
C GLY A 508 -24.01 20.57 10.30
N GLY A 509 -23.53 21.56 11.05
CA GLY A 509 -22.57 22.54 10.59
C GLY A 509 -23.17 23.67 9.76
N SER A 510 -22.30 24.53 9.24
CA SER A 510 -22.65 25.70 8.44
C SER A 510 -21.62 25.96 7.34
N ILE A 511 -22.11 26.41 6.19
CA ILE A 511 -21.30 26.81 5.04
C ILE A 511 -21.67 28.26 4.70
N THR A 512 -20.68 29.16 4.69
CA THR A 512 -20.86 30.57 4.37
C THR A 512 -19.91 30.97 3.25
N VAL A 513 -20.44 31.48 2.13
CA VAL A 513 -19.66 31.80 0.92
C VAL A 513 -19.89 33.24 0.48
N ASN A 514 -18.78 33.98 0.33
CA ASN A 514 -18.69 35.38 -0.10
C ASN A 514 -19.60 36.36 0.70
N ALA A 515 -19.89 36.06 1.98
CA ALA A 515 -20.84 36.82 2.78
C ALA A 515 -20.46 38.31 2.91
N GLY A 516 -21.38 39.19 2.50
CA GLY A 516 -21.17 40.64 2.50
C GLY A 516 -20.26 41.16 1.37
N ASN A 517 -19.71 40.28 0.52
CA ASN A 517 -18.87 40.66 -0.61
C ASN A 517 -19.69 40.72 -1.91
N THR A 518 -20.00 41.94 -2.36
CA THR A 518 -20.71 42.21 -3.62
C THR A 518 -19.78 42.45 -4.82
N ALA A 519 -18.47 42.29 -4.64
CA ALA A 519 -17.46 42.41 -5.70
C ALA A 519 -17.12 41.04 -6.32
N ASN A 520 -17.09 39.97 -5.52
CA ASN A 520 -16.82 38.59 -5.95
C ASN A 520 -18.06 37.95 -6.63
N ASN A 521 -18.59 38.59 -7.67
CA ASN A 521 -19.80 38.18 -8.40
C ASN A 521 -19.52 37.01 -9.37
N THR A 522 -19.13 35.85 -8.85
CA THR A 522 -18.67 34.68 -9.65
C THR A 522 -19.37 33.40 -9.21
N ASN A 523 -19.30 32.34 -10.04
CA ASN A 523 -20.17 31.17 -9.92
C ASN A 523 -19.75 30.27 -8.75
N ALA A 524 -20.53 30.27 -7.67
CA ALA A 524 -20.27 29.44 -6.48
C ALA A 524 -21.11 28.15 -6.51
N ASN A 525 -20.45 26.99 -6.48
CA ASN A 525 -21.11 25.68 -6.38
C ASN A 525 -21.07 25.22 -4.92
N VAL A 526 -22.18 25.36 -4.19
CA VAL A 526 -22.20 25.17 -2.73
C VAL A 526 -23.26 24.16 -2.32
N GLY A 527 -22.85 22.95 -1.96
CA GLY A 527 -23.76 21.87 -1.52
C GLY A 527 -23.55 21.48 -0.05
N GLY A 528 -24.59 20.98 0.60
CA GLY A 528 -24.54 20.48 1.97
C GLY A 528 -23.73 19.19 2.13
N PHE A 529 -23.34 18.53 1.04
CA PHE A 529 -22.48 17.34 1.07
C PHE A 529 -21.22 17.53 0.22
N VAL A 530 -21.39 17.85 -1.07
CA VAL A 530 -20.31 18.14 -2.02
C VAL A 530 -20.61 19.47 -2.73
N GLY A 531 -19.61 20.31 -2.95
CA GLY A 531 -19.79 21.55 -3.73
C GLY A 531 -20.15 21.25 -5.18
N LEU A 532 -19.17 20.74 -5.94
CA LEU A 532 -19.33 20.31 -7.33
C LEU A 532 -19.09 18.79 -7.47
N ASN A 533 -20.05 18.08 -8.05
CA ASN A 533 -19.96 16.64 -8.34
C ASN A 533 -19.81 16.37 -9.84
N ASN A 534 -18.68 15.76 -10.19
CA ASN A 534 -18.42 14.99 -11.42
C ASN A 534 -18.03 13.53 -11.09
N GLY A 535 -18.36 13.05 -9.90
CA GLY A 535 -18.06 11.69 -9.44
C GLY A 535 -19.32 10.85 -9.23
N TYR A 536 -19.12 9.63 -8.72
CA TYR A 536 -20.21 8.80 -8.23
C TYR A 536 -20.40 8.98 -6.72
N ILE A 537 -21.62 9.24 -6.28
CA ILE A 537 -21.96 9.29 -4.85
C ILE A 537 -23.03 8.25 -4.56
N THR A 538 -22.79 7.34 -3.63
CA THR A 538 -23.82 6.37 -3.23
C THR A 538 -23.91 6.12 -1.74
N ARG A 539 -25.10 5.80 -1.23
CA ARG A 539 -25.35 5.46 0.18
C ARG A 539 -24.74 6.47 1.15
N SER A 540 -24.88 7.75 0.82
CA SER A 540 -24.31 8.87 1.56
C SER A 540 -25.41 9.86 1.98
N TYR A 541 -25.18 10.63 3.05
CA TYR A 541 -26.17 11.64 3.46
C TYR A 541 -25.58 12.89 4.09
N THR A 542 -26.32 13.99 4.02
CA THR A 542 -26.04 15.22 4.76
C THR A 542 -27.22 15.67 5.61
N THR A 543 -26.95 16.17 6.81
CA THR A 543 -27.91 17.01 7.55
C THR A 543 -27.47 18.48 7.64
N THR A 544 -26.45 18.91 6.89
CA THR A 544 -26.03 20.31 6.81
C THR A 544 -27.12 21.13 6.12
N ASP A 545 -27.75 22.04 6.88
CA ASP A 545 -28.85 22.89 6.43
C ASP A 545 -28.52 24.40 6.46
N GLN A 546 -27.52 24.83 7.24
CA GLN A 546 -27.10 26.23 7.36
C GLN A 546 -26.16 26.64 6.22
N ILE A 547 -26.69 26.80 5.01
CA ILE A 547 -25.94 27.20 3.82
C ILE A 547 -26.30 28.65 3.44
N ASN A 548 -25.31 29.54 3.47
CA ASN A 548 -25.46 30.96 3.18
C ASN A 548 -24.51 31.39 2.04
N VAL A 549 -25.06 31.68 0.87
CA VAL A 549 -24.29 32.06 -0.33
C VAL A 549 -24.70 33.44 -0.80
N GLN A 550 -23.73 34.37 -0.85
CA GLN A 550 -23.90 35.66 -1.49
C GLN A 550 -23.89 35.49 -3.02
N ALA A 551 -25.03 35.80 -3.66
CA ALA A 551 -25.17 35.70 -5.12
C ALA A 551 -24.58 36.90 -5.87
N PRO A 552 -24.19 36.73 -7.15
CA PRO A 552 -23.69 37.81 -8.00
C PRO A 552 -24.72 38.95 -8.16
N GLY A 553 -24.33 40.15 -7.73
CA GLY A 553 -25.15 41.36 -7.79
C GLY A 553 -25.19 42.01 -9.18
N GLY A 554 -25.89 41.39 -10.14
CA GLY A 554 -26.04 41.90 -11.51
C GLY A 554 -27.50 41.92 -11.99
N SER A 555 -28.02 43.08 -12.37
CA SER A 555 -29.36 43.18 -12.95
C SER A 555 -29.41 42.61 -14.36
N GLY A 556 -30.12 41.50 -14.56
CA GLY A 556 -30.39 40.94 -15.89
C GLY A 556 -29.58 39.70 -16.28
N GLN A 557 -28.78 39.13 -15.37
CA GLN A 557 -28.40 37.72 -15.46
C GLN A 557 -29.59 36.87 -14.93
N PRO A 558 -29.88 35.69 -15.51
CA PRO A 558 -30.79 34.74 -14.87
C PRO A 558 -30.24 34.34 -13.50
N ASP A 559 -31.11 33.97 -12.55
CA ASP A 559 -30.71 33.44 -11.25
C ASP A 559 -29.65 32.35 -11.46
N VAL A 560 -28.41 32.62 -11.05
CA VAL A 560 -27.32 31.65 -11.14
C VAL A 560 -27.48 30.67 -9.98
N ASP A 561 -28.37 29.70 -10.22
CA ASP A 561 -28.40 28.37 -9.63
C ASP A 561 -27.77 28.26 -8.22
N LYS A 562 -28.49 28.82 -7.23
CA LYS A 562 -28.23 28.56 -5.81
C LYS A 562 -28.63 27.12 -5.45
N TYR A 563 -27.97 26.10 -5.99
CA TYR A 563 -28.17 24.72 -5.55
C TYR A 563 -27.50 24.47 -4.20
N THR A 564 -28.09 25.03 -3.14
CA THR A 564 -27.78 24.71 -1.74
C THR A 564 -28.35 23.33 -1.34
N GLY A 565 -28.43 22.41 -2.29
CA GLY A 565 -28.92 21.05 -2.08
C GLY A 565 -27.82 20.14 -1.53
N PHE A 566 -27.89 18.87 -1.84
CA PHE A 566 -26.87 17.87 -1.53
C PHE A 566 -25.56 18.12 -2.31
N ALA A 567 -25.65 18.32 -3.63
CA ALA A 567 -24.52 18.64 -4.49
C ALA A 567 -24.94 19.36 -5.79
N ASN A 568 -24.02 20.15 -6.37
CA ASN A 568 -24.18 20.73 -7.71
C ASN A 568 -23.65 19.73 -8.75
N MET A 569 -24.40 19.48 -9.82
CA MET A 569 -23.95 18.62 -10.93
C MET A 569 -23.18 19.43 -11.98
N GLY A 570 -22.07 18.88 -12.47
CA GLY A 570 -21.25 19.55 -13.49
C GLY A 570 -21.95 19.67 -14.86
N ASN A 571 -22.04 20.90 -15.39
CA ASN A 571 -22.66 21.24 -16.68
C ASN A 571 -21.92 20.72 -17.95
N LEU A 572 -20.98 19.77 -17.81
CA LEU A 572 -20.19 19.25 -18.93
C LEU A 572 -20.89 18.13 -19.73
N PHE A 573 -22.12 17.76 -19.40
CA PHE A 573 -22.72 16.49 -19.83
C PHE A 573 -24.12 16.59 -20.44
N THR A 574 -24.28 15.91 -21.59
CA THR A 574 -25.58 15.43 -22.06
C THR A 574 -26.03 14.22 -21.22
N PRO A 575 -27.34 13.94 -21.06
CA PRO A 575 -27.86 13.07 -19.99
C PRO A 575 -27.64 11.56 -20.15
N ALA A 576 -26.66 11.11 -20.94
CA ALA A 576 -26.43 9.70 -21.22
C ALA A 576 -25.62 9.01 -20.13
N GLU A 577 -24.53 9.64 -19.67
CA GLU A 577 -23.54 9.07 -18.77
C GLU A 577 -22.93 10.23 -17.96
N GLY A 578 -23.59 10.70 -16.89
CA GLY A 578 -23.20 11.88 -16.09
C GLY A 578 -23.21 11.54 -14.60
N GLY A 579 -22.09 11.77 -13.88
CA GLY A 579 -21.79 11.23 -12.54
C GLY A 579 -22.99 10.99 -11.61
N ASP A 580 -23.33 9.73 -11.35
CA ASP A 580 -24.58 9.39 -10.64
C ASP A 580 -24.49 9.63 -9.14
N ILE A 581 -25.54 10.25 -8.60
CA ILE A 581 -25.89 10.16 -7.17
C ILE A 581 -26.94 9.05 -7.05
N ILE A 582 -26.76 8.09 -6.14
CA ILE A 582 -27.62 6.90 -5.99
C ILE A 582 -27.90 6.63 -4.51
N ASP A 583 -29.17 6.43 -4.15
CA ASP A 583 -29.59 6.10 -2.77
C ASP A 583 -28.92 7.03 -1.74
N SER A 584 -29.08 8.35 -1.89
CA SER A 584 -28.47 9.33 -1.00
C SER A 584 -29.52 10.27 -0.41
N PHE A 585 -29.20 10.96 0.69
CA PHE A 585 -30.19 11.70 1.47
C PHE A 585 -29.74 13.07 1.95
N SER A 586 -30.70 13.99 2.09
CA SER A 586 -30.46 15.38 2.53
C SER A 586 -31.53 15.84 3.53
N SER A 587 -31.16 16.77 4.42
CA SER A 587 -32.11 17.55 5.21
C SER A 587 -32.78 18.66 4.40
N LEU A 588 -32.11 19.14 3.34
CA LEU A 588 -32.61 20.14 2.41
C LEU A 588 -33.26 19.51 1.19
N ALA A 589 -34.22 20.22 0.59
CA ALA A 589 -34.79 19.85 -0.70
C ALA A 589 -33.72 19.83 -1.79
N ASP A 590 -33.75 18.81 -2.64
CA ASP A 590 -32.75 18.57 -3.68
C ASP A 590 -33.43 18.17 -5.00
N GLY A 591 -32.82 18.55 -6.13
CA GLY A 591 -33.35 18.30 -7.48
C GLY A 591 -32.77 17.05 -8.15
N ASN A 592 -31.73 16.43 -7.59
CA ASN A 592 -31.05 15.28 -8.17
C ASN A 592 -31.86 14.01 -7.90
N GLY A 593 -32.20 13.26 -8.95
CA GLY A 593 -33.14 12.11 -8.85
C GLY A 593 -32.72 10.95 -7.95
N GLY A 594 -31.44 10.88 -7.55
CA GLY A 594 -30.94 9.90 -6.58
C GLY A 594 -30.82 10.38 -5.14
N VAL A 595 -31.19 11.64 -4.86
CA VAL A 595 -31.25 12.22 -3.52
C VAL A 595 -32.70 12.25 -3.04
N ARG A 596 -32.93 11.90 -1.76
CA ARG A 596 -34.25 11.96 -1.11
C ARG A 596 -34.18 12.80 0.17
N GLN A 597 -35.26 13.52 0.49
CA GLN A 597 -35.33 14.22 1.77
C GLN A 597 -35.63 13.23 2.90
N PHE A 598 -35.03 13.43 4.08
CA PHE A 598 -35.40 12.63 5.26
C PHE A 598 -36.88 12.76 5.66
N ALA A 599 -37.51 13.88 5.31
CA ALA A 599 -38.93 14.13 5.57
C ALA A 599 -39.86 13.19 4.79
N ASP A 600 -39.43 12.70 3.62
CA ASP A 600 -40.25 11.84 2.75
C ASP A 600 -40.20 10.37 3.20
N ALA A 601 -39.00 9.85 3.48
CA ALA A 601 -38.75 8.58 4.16
C ALA A 601 -37.27 8.41 4.54
N TRP A 602 -36.97 7.79 5.68
CA TRP A 602 -35.67 7.14 5.90
C TRP A 602 -35.62 5.81 5.12
N PRO A 603 -34.50 5.43 4.48
CA PRO A 603 -34.44 4.22 3.66
C PRO A 603 -34.63 2.95 4.49
N SER A 604 -35.60 2.11 4.08
CA SER A 604 -35.90 0.82 4.71
C SER A 604 -34.79 -0.19 4.46
N GLY A 605 -33.78 -0.20 5.34
CA GLY A 605 -32.60 -1.07 5.24
C GLY A 605 -31.32 -0.43 5.79
N TRP A 606 -31.28 0.89 5.93
CA TRP A 606 -30.16 1.56 6.60
C TRP A 606 -30.45 1.68 8.09
N VAL A 607 -29.51 1.23 8.91
CA VAL A 607 -29.63 1.39 10.36
C VAL A 607 -29.27 2.83 10.74
N THR A 608 -30.17 3.53 11.42
CA THR A 608 -29.86 4.81 12.07
C THR A 608 -28.89 4.55 13.21
N TYR A 609 -27.60 4.77 12.97
CA TYR A 609 -26.58 4.40 13.94
C TYR A 609 -26.57 5.37 15.14
N GLN A 610 -26.92 4.83 16.31
CA GLN A 610 -27.04 5.56 17.59
C GLN A 610 -25.89 5.22 18.57
N GLY A 611 -24.82 4.56 18.10
CA GLY A 611 -23.72 4.03 18.92
C GLY A 611 -22.38 4.75 18.77
N ILE A 612 -21.31 4.09 19.20
CA ILE A 612 -19.91 4.55 19.08
C ILE A 612 -19.30 4.00 17.78
N TRP A 613 -18.99 4.87 16.83
CA TRP A 613 -18.28 4.51 15.59
C TRP A 613 -16.87 3.98 15.89
N PRO A 614 -16.31 3.04 15.09
CA PRO A 614 -16.88 2.29 13.93
C PRO A 614 -17.40 0.87 14.29
N VAL A 615 -17.88 0.05 13.32
CA VAL A 615 -18.47 -1.31 13.57
C VAL A 615 -18.16 -2.29 12.42
N TYR A 616 -17.63 -3.50 12.58
CA TYR A 616 -17.12 -4.33 11.44
C TYR A 616 -18.09 -4.59 10.22
N THR A 617 -17.65 -4.41 8.95
CA THR A 617 -18.29 -4.96 7.71
C THR A 617 -17.38 -5.95 6.98
N ILE A 618 -17.97 -6.97 6.34
CA ILE A 618 -17.29 -7.88 5.39
C ILE A 618 -17.76 -7.57 3.97
N GLY A 619 -16.83 -7.50 3.01
CA GLY A 619 -17.15 -7.30 1.60
C GLY A 619 -18.01 -8.43 1.01
N TRP A 620 -18.95 -8.04 0.13
CA TRP A 620 -19.92 -8.89 -0.58
C TRP A 620 -21.14 -9.39 0.23
N LEU A 621 -22.16 -8.52 0.31
CA LEU A 621 -23.61 -8.84 0.41
C LEU A 621 -24.00 -10.21 0.98
N SER A 622 -24.46 -10.26 2.24
CA SER A 622 -25.92 -10.20 2.51
C SER A 622 -26.30 -10.40 3.98
N ASN A 623 -27.13 -9.48 4.46
CA ASN A 623 -27.83 -9.42 5.75
C ASN A 623 -27.01 -9.00 7.00
N PRO A 624 -27.19 -7.78 7.54
CA PRO A 624 -26.03 -6.93 7.88
C PRO A 624 -26.30 -6.07 9.13
N ALA A 625 -26.77 -6.69 10.22
CA ALA A 625 -27.70 -6.01 11.13
C ALA A 625 -27.16 -4.77 11.87
N ASN A 626 -25.83 -4.52 11.89
CA ASN A 626 -25.15 -3.26 12.21
C ASN A 626 -23.68 -3.37 11.73
N SER A 627 -23.24 -2.64 10.68
CA SER A 627 -21.88 -2.80 10.09
C SER A 627 -21.38 -1.60 9.25
N PHE A 628 -20.13 -1.19 9.49
CA PHE A 628 -19.32 -0.02 9.05
C PHE A 628 -17.77 -0.16 9.25
N TRP A 629 -17.07 -1.15 8.69
CA TRP A 629 -15.61 -1.07 8.41
C TRP A 629 -15.42 -1.46 6.95
N TYR A 630 -14.70 -0.67 6.17
CA TYR A 630 -14.65 -0.91 4.73
C TYR A 630 -13.93 -2.22 4.34
N ASP A 631 -12.83 -2.57 5.01
CA ASP A 631 -11.99 -3.70 4.60
C ASP A 631 -11.02 -4.14 5.72
N THR A 632 -11.14 -5.40 6.18
CA THR A 632 -10.20 -6.10 7.07
C THR A 632 -9.21 -6.98 6.30
N GLY A 633 -8.92 -6.64 5.05
CA GLY A 633 -8.50 -7.61 4.05
C GLY A 633 -9.72 -8.42 3.58
N GLY A 634 -9.79 -8.67 2.27
CA GLY A 634 -10.94 -9.28 1.62
C GLY A 634 -11.33 -10.65 2.20
N ALA A 635 -12.66 -10.88 2.24
CA ALA A 635 -13.37 -12.15 2.46
C ALA A 635 -12.75 -13.21 3.41
N PRO A 636 -13.53 -13.57 4.45
CA PRO A 636 -13.21 -13.17 5.82
C PRO A 636 -11.70 -13.14 6.11
N GLY A 637 -11.19 -11.97 6.49
CA GLY A 637 -9.87 -11.89 7.11
C GLY A 637 -9.83 -12.82 8.34
N ASN A 638 -8.92 -13.79 8.34
CA ASN A 638 -8.77 -14.81 9.40
C ASN A 638 -8.24 -14.24 10.74
N TYR A 639 -8.35 -12.93 10.96
CA TYR A 639 -7.81 -12.23 12.11
C TYR A 639 -8.61 -12.55 13.40
N PRO A 640 -7.96 -13.06 14.46
CA PRO A 640 -8.61 -13.44 15.70
C PRO A 640 -8.89 -12.23 16.59
N VAL A 641 -10.03 -12.24 17.28
CA VAL A 641 -10.46 -11.19 18.23
C VAL A 641 -9.84 -11.48 19.60
N LEU A 642 -8.78 -10.77 20.01
CA LEU A 642 -7.98 -11.09 21.21
C LEU A 642 -8.82 -11.43 22.47
N GLN A 643 -8.32 -12.37 23.28
CA GLN A 643 -8.81 -12.59 24.65
C GLN A 643 -7.77 -12.10 25.66
N TRP A 644 -8.23 -11.58 26.80
CA TRP A 644 -7.39 -10.94 27.81
C TRP A 644 -7.48 -11.63 29.17
N GLN A 645 -6.36 -11.67 29.88
CA GLN A 645 -6.30 -12.00 31.30
C GLN A 645 -5.37 -11.01 32.00
N ARG A 646 -5.90 -10.31 33.02
CA ARG A 646 -5.06 -9.59 33.99
C ARG A 646 -4.28 -10.60 34.82
N ARG A 647 -3.03 -10.30 35.13
CA ARG A 647 -2.29 -10.92 36.23
C ARG A 647 -2.32 -10.01 37.46
#